data_AF-A0AAD8YYT5-F1
#
_entry.id   AF-A0AAD8YYT5-F1
#
_cell.length_a   1.000
_cell.length_b   1.000
_cell.length_c   1.000
_cell.angle_alpha   90.00
_cell.angle_beta   90.00
_cell.angle_gamma   90.00
#
_symmetry.space_group_name_H-M   'P 1'
#
loop_
_entity.id
_entity.type
_entity.pdbx_description
1 polymer ?
#
loop_
_entity_poly.entity_id
_entity_poly.type
_entity_poly.pdbx_seq_one_letter_code
_entity_poly.pdbx_strand_id
1 'polypeptide(L)'
;MRFCQSLGTEESDGLDKGTVAQLQYLFQDGSREKSSCNWGDFRVILEYISVEFDVVRHRKNKKIMSASAAKVSRKEQNSNHDGADETSEKEQQEAIEHIDEVQNEIDRLNEQASEEILKVEQKYNKLRQPFFQKRSELIAKIPNFWVTTFVNHPQVSALLGEEDEEALHYLTRVEVTEFEDIKSGYRIDFYFDENPYFENKVLSKEFHLNESGDPSSKSTEIKWKAGKDLTKRAGQTQNKAGKKRQHEEPESFFTWFTDHSDAGADELGEVIKDDIWPNPLQYYLVPDMDDEEGEGEDEDEEEEEEGLEDIDEEGDEEEGEEDEEEDEGEDGEKICQTNQVHTAEVETQAKFFSENGTQTDPHECLADPFLLDRDLSSDLPGLKDFLCRVEDMVIEELVKNAKSHAFDGFEVNWADQNQTVLCLYCLGYPDARKKGLQVTSVSWNCTGSVIACAFGRVDDGDWSTESSCVCTWNLDRRNMNPNQPDMVMDVATPVMCVSFHPKRPSLIAGGLYNGDLIIWDTSRTQDPVLAQTGMSPDTHREPVYEVKWVPVAHRGHLIVLSACSGGRVLLWSLDGVEGKLTLNSAYALVSQQLPQTTAFSKLQTKGGINIGVTSLTLSPWDPDTFLVGSEGGLVLKCTFSSQTVAAVPSDGESVTLHAPAQFSFSPRGGPIHSLHFSPFHRNLFVSVGTDGLAHIHSILQPRPLLALRVSDSYVFGVRWSPVRPLVFAVVTGQGLVQVFDLGHKSLRPVATIDQKTGGQPAYCLEFSPQQLLAVGSADGTVNIWQLSAELTEQGPRETAILEQLANEVAE
;
A
#
# COMPACT_ATOMS: atom_id res chain seq x y z
N MET A 1 -10.68 1.93 -4.23
CA MET A 1 -9.24 1.67 -4.46
C MET A 1 -8.51 0.97 -3.30
N ARG A 2 -8.37 1.55 -2.09
CA ARG A 2 -7.65 0.87 -0.98
C ARG A 2 -8.31 -0.43 -0.48
N PHE A 3 -9.60 -0.61 -0.69
CA PHE A 3 -10.34 -1.82 -0.30
C PHE A 3 -10.00 -3.05 -1.16
N CYS A 4 -9.63 -2.86 -2.45
CA CYS A 4 -9.31 -3.97 -3.35
C CYS A 4 -7.87 -4.47 -3.19
N GLN A 5 -6.95 -3.65 -2.69
CA GLN A 5 -5.56 -4.08 -2.45
C GLN A 5 -5.41 -5.04 -1.25
N SER A 6 -6.39 -5.10 -0.33
CA SER A 6 -6.35 -6.05 0.79
C SER A 6 -6.96 -7.41 0.47
N LEU A 7 -7.54 -7.62 -0.71
CA LEU A 7 -8.12 -8.90 -1.12
C LEU A 7 -7.11 -9.81 -1.83
N GLY A 8 -5.90 -9.31 -2.10
CA GLY A 8 -4.86 -10.01 -2.87
C GLY A 8 -3.79 -10.75 -2.05
N THR A 9 -3.97 -10.94 -0.74
CA THR A 9 -2.96 -11.65 0.08
C THR A 9 -3.60 -12.75 0.94
N GLU A 10 -3.31 -13.99 0.56
CA GLU A 10 -3.36 -15.28 1.29
C GLU A 10 -4.61 -15.70 2.08
N GLU A 11 -5.73 -14.99 2.04
CA GLU A 11 -7.03 -15.46 2.59
C GLU A 11 -8.19 -15.38 1.57
N SER A 12 -7.91 -15.60 0.28
CA SER A 12 -8.92 -15.52 -0.80
C SER A 12 -9.51 -16.86 -1.25
N ASP A 13 -9.46 -17.91 -0.43
CA ASP A 13 -10.08 -19.23 -0.71
C ASP A 13 -11.64 -19.22 -0.66
N GLY A 14 -12.27 -18.07 -0.91
CA GLY A 14 -13.72 -17.96 -0.90
C GLY A 14 -14.31 -16.69 -1.50
N LEU A 15 -13.55 -15.87 -2.22
CA LEU A 15 -14.10 -14.76 -3.01
C LEU A 15 -14.15 -15.13 -4.49
N ASP A 16 -15.34 -15.01 -5.08
CA ASP A 16 -15.52 -15.12 -6.53
C ASP A 16 -14.81 -13.96 -7.26
N LYS A 17 -14.07 -14.31 -8.31
CA LYS A 17 -13.19 -13.40 -9.07
C LYS A 17 -13.98 -12.35 -9.85
N GLY A 18 -15.25 -12.62 -10.19
CA GLY A 18 -16.15 -11.67 -10.87
C GLY A 18 -16.51 -10.46 -10.00
N THR A 19 -16.69 -10.66 -8.70
CA THR A 19 -17.04 -9.58 -7.75
C THR A 19 -15.89 -8.59 -7.54
N VAL A 20 -14.65 -9.09 -7.60
CA VAL A 20 -13.43 -8.26 -7.50
C VAL A 20 -13.25 -7.41 -8.76
N ALA A 21 -13.57 -7.95 -9.94
CA ALA A 21 -13.51 -7.23 -11.22
C ALA A 21 -14.52 -6.08 -11.29
N GLN A 22 -15.76 -6.30 -10.83
CA GLN A 22 -16.80 -5.28 -10.83
C GLN A 22 -16.52 -4.11 -9.86
N LEU A 23 -15.90 -4.41 -8.72
CA LEU A 23 -15.45 -3.39 -7.75
C LEU A 23 -14.22 -2.60 -8.24
N GLN A 24 -13.39 -3.17 -9.13
CA GLN A 24 -12.28 -2.46 -9.76
C GLN A 24 -12.75 -1.53 -10.89
N TYR A 25 -13.72 -1.95 -11.71
CA TYR A 25 -14.19 -1.17 -12.87
C TYR A 25 -14.95 0.12 -12.47
N LEU A 26 -15.80 0.06 -11.44
CA LEU A 26 -16.55 1.24 -10.93
C LEU A 26 -15.67 2.35 -10.34
N PHE A 27 -14.40 2.08 -10.03
CA PHE A 27 -13.45 3.08 -9.52
C PHE A 27 -12.59 3.74 -10.61
N GLN A 28 -12.52 3.19 -11.83
CA GLN A 28 -11.76 3.79 -12.95
C GLN A 28 -12.54 4.89 -13.69
N ASP A 29 -13.88 4.82 -13.73
CA ASP A 29 -14.70 5.76 -14.52
C ASP A 29 -15.07 7.07 -13.77
N GLY A 30 -14.62 7.24 -12.52
CA GLY A 30 -14.91 8.42 -11.69
C GLY A 30 -14.24 9.74 -12.13
N SER A 31 -13.58 9.77 -13.30
CA SER A 31 -12.86 10.95 -13.79
C SER A 31 -13.52 11.68 -14.95
N ARG A 32 -14.63 11.20 -15.52
CA ARG A 32 -15.38 11.95 -16.54
C ARG A 32 -16.90 11.81 -16.38
N GLU A 33 -17.54 12.98 -16.38
CA GLU A 33 -18.97 13.28 -16.36
C GLU A 33 -19.73 13.26 -15.01
N LYS A 34 -20.12 14.48 -14.62
CA LYS A 34 -21.10 14.77 -13.59
C LYS A 34 -22.46 14.17 -13.97
N SER A 35 -22.84 13.05 -13.36
CA SER A 35 -24.25 12.72 -13.17
C SER A 35 -24.49 12.29 -11.72
N SER A 36 -25.63 12.71 -11.18
CA SER A 36 -25.96 12.66 -9.76
C SER A 36 -26.21 11.23 -9.27
N CYS A 37 -25.19 10.62 -8.68
CA CYS A 37 -25.32 9.36 -7.93
C CYS A 37 -24.97 9.65 -6.45
N ASN A 38 -25.90 9.33 -5.55
CA ASN A 38 -25.80 9.68 -4.13
C ASN A 38 -24.92 8.63 -3.43
N TRP A 39 -23.84 9.04 -2.75
CA TRP A 39 -22.88 8.15 -2.08
C TRP A 39 -23.49 7.25 -0.99
N GLY A 40 -24.71 7.55 -0.53
CA GLY A 40 -25.49 6.70 0.38
C GLY A 40 -25.87 5.34 -0.21
N ASP A 41 -26.04 5.23 -1.52
CA ASP A 41 -26.43 3.96 -2.17
C ASP A 41 -25.26 2.96 -2.26
N PHE A 42 -24.00 3.44 -2.28
CA PHE A 42 -22.79 2.60 -2.29
C PHE A 42 -22.53 1.89 -0.94
N ARG A 43 -22.88 2.54 0.17
CA ARG A 43 -22.72 1.97 1.51
C ARG A 43 -23.71 0.82 1.75
N VAL A 44 -24.93 0.95 1.22
CA VAL A 44 -25.95 -0.09 1.30
C VAL A 44 -25.52 -1.33 0.52
N ILE A 45 -24.87 -1.18 -0.64
CA ILE A 45 -24.38 -2.30 -1.47
C ILE A 45 -23.21 -3.04 -0.78
N LEU A 46 -22.28 -2.34 -0.13
CA LEU A 46 -21.19 -2.97 0.62
C LEU A 46 -21.67 -3.65 1.91
N GLU A 47 -22.67 -3.07 2.60
CA GLU A 47 -23.32 -3.71 3.74
C GLU A 47 -24.16 -4.93 3.29
N TYR A 48 -24.76 -4.88 2.09
CA TYR A 48 -25.49 -6.00 1.48
C TYR A 48 -24.58 -7.21 1.21
N ILE A 49 -23.46 -6.99 0.53
CA ILE A 49 -22.47 -8.03 0.19
C ILE A 49 -21.83 -8.59 1.48
N SER A 50 -21.50 -7.75 2.45
CA SER A 50 -20.88 -8.21 3.70
C SER A 50 -21.80 -9.11 4.52
N VAL A 51 -23.10 -8.83 4.55
CA VAL A 51 -24.06 -9.64 5.34
C VAL A 51 -24.42 -10.94 4.61
N GLU A 52 -24.52 -10.94 3.29
CA GLU A 52 -24.74 -12.18 2.52
C GLU A 52 -23.58 -13.17 2.70
N PHE A 53 -22.34 -12.67 2.65
CA PHE A 53 -21.13 -13.44 2.96
C PHE A 53 -21.10 -13.93 4.42
N ASP A 54 -21.47 -13.10 5.39
CA ASP A 54 -21.47 -13.47 6.80
C ASP A 54 -22.53 -14.55 7.11
N VAL A 55 -23.70 -14.51 6.47
CA VAL A 55 -24.77 -15.51 6.63
C VAL A 55 -24.38 -16.87 6.05
N VAL A 56 -23.74 -16.90 4.87
CA VAL A 56 -23.25 -18.13 4.22
C VAL A 56 -22.09 -18.74 5.01
N ARG A 57 -21.15 -17.91 5.49
CA ARG A 57 -20.02 -18.32 6.34
C ARG A 57 -20.50 -18.83 7.71
N HIS A 58 -21.52 -18.20 8.31
CA HIS A 58 -22.13 -18.67 9.56
C HIS A 58 -22.84 -20.02 9.40
N ARG A 59 -23.55 -20.27 8.29
CA ARG A 59 -24.22 -21.57 8.06
C ARG A 59 -23.22 -22.71 7.85
N LYS A 60 -22.10 -22.48 7.15
CA LYS A 60 -20.99 -23.44 7.06
C LYS A 60 -20.38 -23.71 8.44
N ASN A 61 -20.13 -22.67 9.24
CA ASN A 61 -19.54 -22.80 10.58
C ASN A 61 -20.47 -23.49 11.60
N LYS A 62 -21.79 -23.27 11.52
CA LYS A 62 -22.79 -23.95 12.37
C LYS A 62 -22.87 -25.46 12.10
N LYS A 63 -22.63 -25.88 10.85
CA LYS A 63 -22.55 -27.29 10.43
C LYS A 63 -21.24 -27.95 10.90
N ILE A 64 -20.15 -27.20 10.94
CA ILE A 64 -18.83 -27.66 11.43
C ILE A 64 -18.81 -27.77 12.96
N MET A 65 -19.36 -26.79 13.68
CA MET A 65 -19.40 -26.78 15.15
C MET A 65 -20.36 -27.84 15.72
N SER A 66 -21.51 -28.09 15.11
CA SER A 66 -22.40 -29.19 15.52
C SER A 66 -21.78 -30.59 15.30
N ALA A 67 -20.97 -30.76 14.24
CA ALA A 67 -20.21 -31.98 14.00
C ALA A 67 -19.03 -32.16 14.96
N SER A 68 -18.43 -31.06 15.43
CA SER A 68 -17.33 -31.07 16.40
C SER A 68 -17.81 -31.32 17.84
N ALA A 69 -18.92 -30.70 18.25
CA ALA A 69 -19.55 -30.93 19.55
C ALA A 69 -20.00 -32.40 19.74
N ALA A 70 -20.51 -33.03 18.67
CA ALA A 70 -20.84 -34.47 18.68
C ALA A 70 -19.60 -35.39 18.81
N LYS A 71 -18.40 -34.91 18.45
CA LYS A 71 -17.13 -35.65 18.62
C LYS A 71 -16.54 -35.47 20.03
N VAL A 72 -16.71 -34.30 20.64
CA VAL A 72 -16.23 -34.02 22.01
C VAL A 72 -17.01 -34.82 23.06
N SER A 73 -18.35 -34.91 22.92
CA SER A 73 -19.19 -35.73 23.81
C SER A 73 -18.83 -37.23 23.84
N ARG A 74 -18.16 -37.74 22.79
CA ARG A 74 -17.72 -39.15 22.72
C ARG A 74 -16.39 -39.43 23.42
N LYS A 75 -15.62 -38.41 23.81
CA LYS A 75 -14.24 -38.57 24.31
C LYS A 75 -14.08 -38.44 25.84
N GLU A 76 -15.10 -37.98 26.56
CA GLU A 76 -15.02 -37.75 28.01
C GLU A 76 -15.35 -38.96 28.89
N GLN A 77 -15.73 -40.10 28.31
CA GLN A 77 -15.75 -41.37 29.04
C GLN A 77 -14.37 -42.04 29.04
N ASN A 78 -13.38 -41.45 29.73
CA ASN A 78 -12.26 -42.15 30.39
C ASN A 78 -11.19 -41.16 30.88
N SER A 79 -11.24 -40.76 32.15
CA SER A 79 -10.10 -40.81 33.09
C SER A 79 -10.48 -40.19 34.45
N ASN A 80 -10.02 -40.84 35.53
CA ASN A 80 -10.18 -40.41 36.92
C ASN A 80 -8.83 -39.91 37.46
N HIS A 81 -8.78 -38.67 38.00
CA HIS A 81 -7.98 -38.12 39.13
C HIS A 81 -7.95 -36.58 38.96
N ASP A 82 -7.88 -35.70 39.95
CA ASP A 82 -7.82 -35.78 41.41
C ASP A 82 -8.31 -34.42 41.95
N GLY A 83 -8.94 -34.40 43.13
CA GLY A 83 -9.67 -33.24 43.66
C GLY A 83 -8.77 -32.08 44.11
N ALA A 84 -8.68 -31.05 43.28
CA ALA A 84 -8.29 -29.68 43.67
C ALA A 84 -8.81 -28.57 42.71
N ASP A 85 -9.51 -28.90 41.62
CA ASP A 85 -9.82 -27.96 40.52
C ASP A 85 -11.33 -27.66 40.31
N GLU A 86 -12.22 -28.19 41.16
CA GLU A 86 -13.68 -28.10 40.99
C GLU A 86 -14.23 -26.66 40.93
N THR A 87 -13.53 -25.68 41.51
CA THR A 87 -13.93 -24.27 41.45
C THR A 87 -13.56 -23.58 40.13
N SER A 88 -12.44 -23.97 39.51
CA SER A 88 -11.99 -23.40 38.22
C SER A 88 -12.77 -23.99 37.05
N GLU A 89 -13.04 -25.30 37.09
CA GLU A 89 -13.84 -25.99 36.05
C GLU A 89 -15.28 -25.49 36.03
N LYS A 90 -15.85 -25.14 37.18
CA LYS A 90 -17.21 -24.62 37.29
C LYS A 90 -17.33 -23.19 36.76
N GLU A 91 -16.34 -22.34 37.04
CA GLU A 91 -16.26 -20.99 36.46
C GLU A 91 -16.04 -21.02 34.94
N GLN A 92 -15.26 -21.99 34.44
CA GLN A 92 -15.10 -22.23 33.00
C GLN A 92 -16.40 -22.70 32.34
N GLN A 93 -17.14 -23.62 32.97
CA GLN A 93 -18.41 -24.11 32.45
C GLN A 93 -19.47 -23.00 32.42
N GLU A 94 -19.56 -22.18 33.47
CA GLU A 94 -20.45 -21.01 33.51
C GLU A 94 -20.07 -19.94 32.46
N ALA A 95 -18.77 -19.77 32.18
CA ALA A 95 -18.31 -18.89 31.10
C ALA A 95 -18.69 -19.41 29.71
N ILE A 96 -18.62 -20.73 29.47
CA ILE A 96 -19.03 -21.35 28.21
C ILE A 96 -20.54 -21.21 27.98
N GLU A 97 -21.36 -21.42 29.03
CA GLU A 97 -22.81 -21.24 28.95
C GLU A 97 -23.19 -19.78 28.62
N HIS A 98 -22.54 -18.80 29.26
CA HIS A 98 -22.75 -17.38 28.91
C HIS A 98 -22.28 -17.04 27.48
N ILE A 99 -21.21 -17.66 26.98
CA ILE A 99 -20.78 -17.47 25.59
C ILE A 99 -21.82 -18.03 24.62
N ASP A 100 -22.41 -19.20 24.89
CA ASP A 100 -23.47 -19.78 24.05
C ASP A 100 -24.74 -18.91 24.06
N GLU A 101 -25.11 -18.33 25.21
CA GLU A 101 -26.20 -17.37 25.30
C GLU A 101 -25.95 -16.12 24.45
N VAL A 102 -24.76 -15.52 24.54
CA VAL A 102 -24.36 -14.36 23.72
C VAL A 102 -24.33 -14.73 22.23
N GLN A 103 -23.83 -15.92 21.87
CA GLN A 103 -23.82 -16.39 20.50
C GLN A 103 -25.24 -16.58 19.94
N ASN A 104 -26.18 -17.06 20.76
CA ASN A 104 -27.60 -17.16 20.39
C ASN A 104 -28.25 -15.78 20.19
N GLU A 105 -27.84 -14.75 20.93
CA GLU A 105 -28.30 -13.38 20.71
C GLU A 105 -27.73 -12.78 19.41
N ILE A 106 -26.46 -13.03 19.10
CA ILE A 106 -25.84 -12.66 17.83
C ILE A 106 -26.55 -13.35 16.65
N ASP A 107 -26.84 -14.64 16.76
CA ASP A 107 -27.58 -15.39 15.74
C ASP A 107 -28.97 -14.79 15.47
N ARG A 108 -29.68 -14.34 16.52
CA ARG A 108 -30.98 -13.66 16.35
C ARG A 108 -30.84 -12.30 15.65
N LEU A 109 -29.79 -11.54 15.94
CA LEU A 109 -29.51 -10.28 15.26
C LEU A 109 -29.15 -10.49 13.78
N ASN A 110 -28.37 -11.52 13.47
CA ASN A 110 -28.01 -11.87 12.10
C ASN A 110 -29.24 -12.29 11.27
N GLU A 111 -30.18 -13.04 11.86
CA GLU A 111 -31.44 -13.38 11.18
C GLU A 111 -32.29 -12.13 10.90
N GLN A 112 -32.37 -11.19 11.87
CA GLN A 112 -33.07 -9.92 11.67
C GLN A 112 -32.43 -9.07 10.57
N ALA A 113 -31.09 -9.01 10.52
CA ALA A 113 -30.37 -8.31 9.45
C ALA A 113 -30.67 -8.94 8.08
N SER A 114 -30.68 -10.27 7.99
CA SER A 114 -31.00 -11.00 6.76
C SER A 114 -32.41 -10.70 6.25
N GLU A 115 -33.41 -10.63 7.14
CA GLU A 115 -34.79 -10.28 6.78
C GLU A 115 -34.93 -8.85 6.26
N GLU A 116 -34.21 -7.89 6.83
CA GLU A 116 -34.26 -6.49 6.39
C GLU A 116 -33.58 -6.30 5.02
N ILE A 117 -32.46 -6.99 4.79
CA ILE A 117 -31.75 -7.05 3.51
C ILE A 117 -32.66 -7.58 2.40
N LEU A 118 -33.35 -8.69 2.66
CA LEU A 118 -34.34 -9.25 1.74
C LEU A 118 -35.44 -8.24 1.36
N LYS A 119 -35.96 -7.48 2.33
CA LYS A 119 -36.98 -6.45 2.06
C LYS A 119 -36.44 -5.31 1.20
N VAL A 120 -35.19 -4.92 1.42
CA VAL A 120 -34.51 -3.88 0.63
C VAL A 120 -34.32 -4.38 -0.81
N GLU A 121 -33.80 -5.58 -1.00
CA GLU A 121 -33.59 -6.16 -2.34
C GLU A 121 -34.90 -6.27 -3.13
N GLN A 122 -35.96 -6.84 -2.54
CA GLN A 122 -37.27 -6.92 -3.19
C GLN A 122 -37.81 -5.56 -3.61
N LYS A 123 -37.58 -4.52 -2.79
CA LYS A 123 -37.99 -3.16 -3.11
C LYS A 123 -37.20 -2.60 -4.29
N TYR A 124 -35.89 -2.75 -4.30
CA TYR A 124 -35.03 -2.20 -5.36
C TYR A 124 -35.11 -3.00 -6.66
N ASN A 125 -35.33 -4.32 -6.63
CA ASN A 125 -35.57 -5.13 -7.81
C ASN A 125 -36.85 -4.70 -8.55
N LYS A 126 -37.93 -4.40 -7.82
CA LYS A 126 -39.15 -3.81 -8.40
C LYS A 126 -38.91 -2.43 -9.01
N LEU A 127 -38.05 -1.61 -8.39
CA LEU A 127 -37.71 -0.28 -8.90
C LEU A 127 -36.77 -0.34 -10.12
N ARG A 128 -35.89 -1.35 -10.22
CA ARG A 128 -34.96 -1.54 -11.35
C ARG A 128 -35.65 -2.07 -12.60
N GLN A 129 -36.70 -2.88 -12.46
CA GLN A 129 -37.45 -3.49 -13.58
C GLN A 129 -37.81 -2.52 -14.73
N PRO A 130 -38.40 -1.33 -14.52
CA PRO A 130 -38.70 -0.40 -15.62
C PRO A 130 -37.44 0.12 -16.33
N PHE A 131 -36.31 0.22 -15.64
CA PHE A 131 -35.04 0.64 -16.24
C PHE A 131 -34.43 -0.48 -17.10
N PHE A 132 -34.49 -1.73 -16.63
CA PHE A 132 -34.08 -2.89 -17.44
C PHE A 132 -34.93 -3.03 -18.70
N GLN A 133 -36.26 -2.86 -18.60
CA GLN A 133 -37.14 -2.88 -19.75
C GLN A 133 -36.80 -1.77 -20.76
N LYS A 134 -36.58 -0.53 -20.27
CA LYS A 134 -36.16 0.59 -21.12
C LYS A 134 -34.79 0.34 -21.78
N ARG A 135 -33.85 -0.27 -21.06
CA ARG A 135 -32.53 -0.65 -21.59
C ARG A 135 -32.67 -1.70 -22.68
N SER A 136 -33.47 -2.75 -22.47
CA SER A 136 -33.72 -3.79 -23.48
C SER A 136 -34.34 -3.22 -24.76
N GLU A 137 -35.23 -2.23 -24.67
CA GLU A 137 -35.80 -1.55 -25.84
C GLU A 137 -34.78 -0.71 -26.63
N LEU A 138 -33.72 -0.21 -25.98
CA LEU A 138 -32.63 0.50 -26.63
C LEU A 138 -31.63 -0.47 -27.25
N ILE A 139 -31.25 -1.52 -26.52
CA ILE A 139 -30.34 -2.57 -27.00
C ILE A 139 -30.92 -3.25 -28.24
N ALA A 140 -32.23 -3.51 -28.29
CA ALA A 140 -32.89 -4.12 -29.45
C ALA A 140 -32.75 -3.31 -30.77
N LYS A 141 -32.29 -2.05 -30.71
CA LYS A 141 -32.03 -1.20 -31.88
C LYS A 141 -30.58 -1.29 -32.38
N ILE A 142 -29.70 -1.94 -31.62
CA ILE A 142 -28.28 -2.08 -31.92
C ILE A 142 -28.06 -3.50 -32.47
N PRO A 143 -27.76 -3.66 -33.78
CA PRO A 143 -27.45 -4.97 -34.35
C PRO A 143 -26.23 -5.59 -33.67
N ASN A 144 -26.20 -6.92 -33.56
CA ASN A 144 -25.08 -7.71 -33.02
C ASN A 144 -24.67 -7.36 -31.58
N PHE A 145 -25.46 -6.59 -30.83
CA PHE A 145 -25.07 -6.12 -29.50
C PHE A 145 -24.66 -7.26 -28.56
N TRP A 146 -25.48 -8.31 -28.45
CA TRP A 146 -25.23 -9.39 -27.51
C TRP A 146 -24.08 -10.31 -27.93
N VAL A 147 -23.93 -10.63 -29.22
CA VAL A 147 -22.78 -11.43 -29.68
C VAL A 147 -21.46 -10.68 -29.46
N THR A 148 -21.39 -9.39 -29.80
CA THR A 148 -20.20 -8.56 -29.54
C THR A 148 -19.91 -8.46 -28.04
N THR A 149 -20.94 -8.31 -27.21
CA THR A 149 -20.80 -8.30 -25.74
C THR A 149 -20.20 -9.61 -25.23
N PHE A 150 -20.65 -10.76 -25.75
CA PHE A 150 -20.20 -12.09 -25.30
C PHE A 150 -18.78 -12.41 -25.82
N VAL A 151 -18.45 -12.04 -27.06
CA VAL A 151 -17.12 -12.21 -27.66
C VAL A 151 -16.07 -11.31 -26.99
N ASN A 152 -16.46 -10.11 -26.56
CA ASN A 152 -15.54 -9.20 -25.86
C ASN A 152 -15.39 -9.52 -24.37
N HIS A 153 -16.21 -10.42 -23.81
CA HIS A 153 -16.13 -10.78 -22.40
C HIS A 153 -15.06 -11.86 -22.17
N PRO A 154 -14.01 -11.62 -21.34
CA PRO A 154 -12.83 -12.49 -21.24
C PRO A 154 -13.11 -13.95 -20.88
N GLN A 155 -14.10 -14.21 -20.02
CA GLN A 155 -14.46 -15.57 -19.59
C GLN A 155 -15.45 -16.26 -20.53
N VAL A 156 -16.27 -15.50 -21.26
CA VAL A 156 -17.30 -16.09 -22.13
C VAL A 156 -16.72 -16.36 -23.50
N SER A 157 -15.88 -15.48 -24.03
CA SER A 157 -15.20 -15.64 -25.32
C SER A 157 -14.34 -16.90 -25.38
N ALA A 158 -13.70 -17.26 -24.26
CA ALA A 158 -12.95 -18.50 -24.13
C ALA A 158 -13.78 -19.77 -24.31
N LEU A 159 -15.12 -19.67 -24.19
CA LEU A 159 -16.08 -20.77 -24.36
C LEU A 159 -16.81 -20.72 -25.71
N LEU A 160 -16.51 -19.74 -26.56
CA LEU A 160 -17.14 -19.58 -27.88
C LEU A 160 -16.23 -20.17 -28.96
N GLY A 161 -16.71 -21.21 -29.63
CA GLY A 161 -16.16 -21.60 -30.93
C GLY A 161 -16.70 -20.73 -32.07
N GLU A 162 -16.05 -20.77 -33.24
CA GLU A 162 -16.48 -20.01 -34.43
C GLU A 162 -17.96 -20.28 -34.80
N GLU A 163 -18.41 -21.54 -34.70
CA GLU A 163 -19.80 -21.91 -35.01
C GLU A 163 -20.79 -21.45 -33.92
N ASP A 164 -20.33 -21.26 -32.67
CA ASP A 164 -21.15 -20.72 -31.59
C ASP A 164 -21.40 -19.23 -31.79
N GLU A 165 -20.38 -18.47 -32.21
CA GLU A 165 -20.50 -17.05 -32.56
C GLU A 165 -21.50 -16.85 -33.70
N GLU A 166 -21.44 -17.69 -34.75
CA GLU A 166 -22.42 -17.68 -35.84
C GLU A 166 -23.87 -17.92 -35.36
N ALA A 167 -24.06 -18.78 -34.37
CA ALA A 167 -25.39 -18.99 -33.77
C ALA A 167 -25.81 -17.81 -32.88
N LEU A 168 -24.86 -17.23 -32.14
CA LEU A 168 -25.07 -16.07 -31.26
C LEU A 168 -25.32 -14.77 -32.03
N HIS A 169 -24.93 -14.65 -33.30
CA HIS A 169 -25.33 -13.54 -34.16
C HIS A 169 -26.86 -13.35 -34.26
N TYR A 170 -27.63 -14.42 -34.04
CA TYR A 170 -29.09 -14.38 -34.02
C TYR A 170 -29.68 -14.08 -32.62
N LEU A 171 -28.84 -13.84 -31.61
CA LEU A 171 -29.25 -13.50 -30.25
C LEU A 171 -29.72 -12.03 -30.19
N THR A 172 -31.00 -11.85 -29.97
CA THR A 172 -31.66 -10.52 -29.97
C THR A 172 -31.78 -9.93 -28.56
N ARG A 173 -31.95 -10.78 -27.56
CA ARG A 173 -32.18 -10.37 -26.17
C ARG A 173 -31.67 -11.44 -25.22
N VAL A 174 -31.03 -11.00 -24.14
CA VAL A 174 -30.81 -11.78 -22.93
C VAL A 174 -31.63 -11.15 -21.81
N GLU A 175 -32.19 -11.96 -20.92
CA GLU A 175 -32.95 -11.48 -19.77
C GLU A 175 -32.69 -12.37 -18.56
N VAL A 176 -32.35 -11.75 -17.43
CA VAL A 176 -32.19 -12.45 -16.15
C VAL A 176 -33.37 -12.09 -15.25
N THR A 177 -34.06 -13.13 -14.78
CA THR A 177 -35.19 -13.01 -13.84
C THR A 177 -34.86 -13.72 -12.54
N GLU A 178 -34.86 -12.96 -11.45
CA GLU A 178 -34.76 -13.51 -10.10
C GLU A 178 -36.16 -13.87 -9.60
N PHE A 179 -36.29 -15.00 -8.89
CA PHE A 179 -37.57 -15.42 -8.32
C PHE A 179 -37.90 -14.59 -7.06
N GLU A 180 -39.19 -14.54 -6.67
CA GLU A 180 -39.68 -13.63 -5.62
C GLU A 180 -39.09 -13.88 -4.20
N ASP A 181 -38.49 -15.04 -3.99
CA ASP A 181 -37.79 -15.43 -2.74
C ASP A 181 -36.31 -15.69 -3.07
N ILE A 182 -35.38 -15.12 -2.29
CA ILE A 182 -33.92 -15.29 -2.44
C ILE A 182 -33.50 -16.77 -2.39
N LYS A 183 -34.35 -17.62 -1.80
CA LYS A 183 -34.14 -19.07 -1.71
C LYS A 183 -34.50 -19.82 -2.99
N SER A 184 -35.15 -19.17 -3.97
CA SER A 184 -35.72 -19.86 -5.14
C SER A 184 -34.81 -19.84 -6.37
N GLY A 185 -33.73 -19.03 -6.38
CA GLY A 185 -32.74 -18.95 -7.44
C GLY A 185 -33.07 -17.93 -8.55
N TYR A 186 -32.58 -18.16 -9.77
CA TYR A 186 -32.74 -17.25 -10.91
C TYR A 186 -32.87 -18.00 -12.24
N ARG A 187 -33.38 -17.33 -13.27
CA ARG A 187 -33.49 -17.83 -14.64
C ARG A 187 -32.88 -16.87 -15.63
N ILE A 188 -32.11 -17.39 -16.59
CA ILE A 188 -31.55 -16.66 -17.72
C ILE A 188 -32.25 -17.12 -19.00
N ASP A 189 -32.86 -16.17 -19.72
CA ASP A 189 -33.58 -16.38 -20.97
C ASP A 189 -32.82 -15.74 -22.15
N PHE A 190 -32.51 -16.53 -23.17
CA PHE A 190 -31.85 -16.12 -24.41
C PHE A 190 -32.83 -16.18 -25.57
N TYR A 191 -33.10 -15.06 -26.22
CA TYR A 191 -34.07 -14.92 -27.30
C TYR A 191 -33.39 -14.83 -28.66
N PHE A 192 -33.73 -15.76 -29.55
CA PHE A 192 -33.13 -15.87 -30.88
C PHE A 192 -34.14 -15.55 -31.98
N ASP A 193 -33.67 -14.87 -33.02
CA ASP A 193 -34.34 -14.82 -34.31
C ASP A 193 -34.22 -16.17 -35.04
N GLU A 194 -34.95 -16.33 -36.15
CA GLU A 194 -34.89 -17.54 -36.97
C GLU A 194 -33.46 -17.77 -37.48
N ASN A 195 -32.81 -18.83 -36.97
CA ASN A 195 -31.40 -19.13 -37.26
C ASN A 195 -31.22 -20.51 -37.92
N PRO A 196 -30.07 -20.78 -38.58
CA PRO A 196 -29.82 -22.05 -39.27
C PRO A 196 -29.54 -23.25 -38.35
N TYR A 197 -29.32 -23.04 -37.06
CA TYR A 197 -28.77 -24.04 -36.13
C TYR A 197 -29.86 -24.82 -35.38
N PHE A 198 -30.86 -24.13 -34.82
CA PHE A 198 -31.94 -24.75 -34.04
C PHE A 198 -33.30 -24.09 -34.29
N GLU A 199 -34.39 -24.74 -33.85
CA GLU A 199 -35.76 -24.25 -34.00
C GLU A 199 -36.25 -23.41 -32.80
N ASN A 200 -35.55 -23.45 -31.67
CA ASN A 200 -35.93 -22.72 -30.45
C ASN A 200 -35.87 -21.20 -30.67
N LYS A 201 -36.94 -20.51 -30.29
CA LYS A 201 -36.96 -19.04 -30.21
C LYS A 201 -36.42 -18.51 -28.88
N VAL A 202 -36.51 -19.32 -27.83
CA VAL A 202 -36.00 -19.01 -26.50
C VAL A 202 -35.29 -20.24 -25.94
N LEU A 203 -34.06 -20.05 -25.46
CA LEU A 203 -33.34 -21.02 -24.64
C LEU A 203 -33.27 -20.47 -23.21
N SER A 204 -33.58 -21.30 -22.23
CA SER A 204 -33.64 -20.88 -20.83
C SER A 204 -32.80 -21.81 -19.97
N LYS A 205 -32.07 -21.24 -19.00
CA LYS A 205 -31.37 -21.96 -17.94
C LYS A 205 -31.87 -21.45 -16.59
N GLU A 206 -32.43 -22.34 -15.79
CA GLU A 206 -33.02 -22.06 -14.48
C GLU A 206 -32.17 -22.68 -13.38
N PHE A 207 -31.84 -21.91 -12.37
CA PHE A 207 -31.14 -22.34 -11.15
C PHE A 207 -32.09 -22.27 -9.97
N HIS A 208 -32.14 -23.33 -9.17
CA HIS A 208 -33.01 -23.46 -8.00
C HIS A 208 -32.21 -23.98 -6.81
N LEU A 209 -32.47 -23.46 -5.60
CA LEU A 209 -32.03 -24.10 -4.36
C LEU A 209 -33.18 -24.91 -3.76
N ASN A 210 -32.93 -26.18 -3.46
CA ASN A 210 -33.92 -27.06 -2.83
C ASN A 210 -34.06 -26.72 -1.33
N GLU A 211 -35.12 -27.22 -0.66
CA GLU A 211 -35.35 -27.03 0.78
C GLU A 211 -34.18 -27.52 1.68
N SER A 212 -33.35 -28.43 1.16
CA SER A 212 -32.13 -28.95 1.79
C SER A 212 -30.92 -28.01 1.65
N GLY A 213 -31.00 -26.98 0.81
CA GLY A 213 -29.91 -26.05 0.47
C GLY A 213 -29.03 -26.52 -0.69
N ASP A 214 -29.38 -27.61 -1.38
CA ASP A 214 -28.61 -28.12 -2.53
C ASP A 214 -29.04 -27.41 -3.82
N PRO A 215 -28.10 -26.87 -4.62
CA PRO A 215 -28.38 -26.21 -5.89
C PRO A 215 -28.74 -27.23 -6.97
N SER A 216 -29.66 -26.88 -7.86
CA SER A 216 -30.06 -27.68 -9.01
C SER A 216 -30.33 -26.78 -10.22
N SER A 217 -30.01 -27.25 -11.43
CA SER A 217 -30.25 -26.50 -12.65
C SER A 217 -31.17 -27.25 -13.62
N LYS A 218 -31.95 -26.51 -14.42
CA LYS A 218 -32.81 -27.04 -15.49
C LYS A 218 -32.64 -26.18 -16.72
N SER A 219 -32.60 -26.81 -17.89
CA SER A 219 -32.44 -26.10 -19.18
C SER A 219 -33.55 -26.46 -20.14
N THR A 220 -33.80 -25.56 -21.09
CA THR A 220 -34.57 -25.87 -22.30
C THR A 220 -33.76 -26.81 -23.20
N GLU A 221 -34.37 -27.92 -23.64
CA GLU A 221 -33.77 -28.82 -24.62
C GLU A 221 -33.66 -28.13 -26.00
N ILE A 222 -32.46 -28.15 -26.58
CA ILE A 222 -32.19 -27.53 -27.89
C ILE A 222 -32.63 -28.46 -29.02
N LYS A 223 -33.50 -27.96 -29.88
CA LYS A 223 -34.01 -28.66 -31.07
C LYS A 223 -33.13 -28.32 -32.28
N TRP A 224 -32.01 -29.03 -32.36
CA TRP A 224 -31.05 -28.89 -33.46
C TRP A 224 -31.66 -29.24 -34.82
N LYS A 225 -31.34 -28.44 -35.84
CA LYS A 225 -31.62 -28.76 -37.24
C LYS A 225 -30.64 -29.83 -37.73
N ALA A 226 -31.03 -30.56 -38.78
CA ALA A 226 -30.28 -31.72 -39.24
C ALA A 226 -28.80 -31.39 -39.56
N GLY A 227 -27.86 -32.03 -38.87
CA GLY A 227 -26.41 -31.86 -39.06
C GLY A 227 -25.83 -30.57 -38.48
N LYS A 228 -26.57 -29.86 -37.62
CA LYS A 228 -26.18 -28.57 -37.02
C LYS A 228 -26.11 -28.61 -35.49
N ASP A 229 -25.93 -29.80 -34.92
CA ASP A 229 -25.76 -29.99 -33.48
C ASP A 229 -24.33 -29.61 -33.05
N LEU A 230 -24.19 -28.41 -32.47
CA LEU A 230 -22.89 -27.85 -32.08
C LEU A 230 -22.25 -28.59 -30.88
N THR A 231 -23.04 -29.38 -30.14
CA THR A 231 -22.56 -30.16 -28.99
C THR A 231 -21.89 -31.48 -29.38
N LYS A 232 -21.85 -31.83 -30.68
CA LYS A 232 -21.31 -33.09 -31.20
C LYS A 232 -20.41 -32.85 -32.42
N ARG A 233 -19.14 -32.48 -32.23
CA ARG A 233 -18.24 -32.35 -33.38
C ARG A 233 -17.88 -33.70 -34.03
N ALA A 234 -17.90 -33.68 -35.36
CA ALA A 234 -17.65 -34.79 -36.26
C ALA A 234 -16.16 -35.17 -36.34
N GLY A 235 -15.85 -36.47 -36.33
CA GLY A 235 -14.51 -36.96 -36.62
C GLY A 235 -14.10 -36.77 -38.09
N GLN A 236 -12.78 -36.69 -38.31
CA GLN A 236 -12.02 -36.62 -39.58
C GLN A 236 -11.85 -35.19 -40.13
N THR A 237 -10.61 -34.68 -40.30
CA THR A 237 -9.68 -35.21 -41.30
C THR A 237 -8.21 -34.94 -40.91
N GLN A 238 -7.42 -36.01 -40.78
CA GLN A 238 -5.96 -35.96 -40.81
C GLN A 238 -5.47 -35.58 -42.21
N ASN A 239 -4.56 -34.60 -42.32
CA ASN A 239 -3.49 -34.64 -43.31
C ASN A 239 -2.31 -33.72 -42.97
N LYS A 240 -1.13 -34.36 -42.85
CA LYS A 240 0.24 -33.90 -43.11
C LYS A 240 0.97 -32.99 -42.08
N ALA A 241 1.94 -33.64 -41.43
CA ALA A 241 3.36 -33.27 -41.32
C ALA A 241 3.68 -31.85 -40.84
N GLY A 242 3.96 -31.76 -39.53
CA GLY A 242 4.64 -30.62 -38.90
C GLY A 242 4.43 -30.68 -37.38
N LYS A 243 5.50 -30.88 -36.61
CA LYS A 243 5.49 -30.73 -35.14
C LYS A 243 5.19 -29.26 -34.81
N LYS A 244 3.92 -28.94 -34.57
CA LYS A 244 3.46 -27.79 -33.79
C LYS A 244 2.33 -28.30 -32.89
N ARG A 245 2.40 -27.93 -31.61
CA ARG A 245 1.39 -28.25 -30.58
C ARG A 245 0.01 -27.89 -31.12
N GLN A 246 -0.87 -28.87 -31.29
CA GLN A 246 -2.28 -28.63 -31.64
C GLN A 246 -2.98 -28.03 -30.41
N HIS A 247 -3.59 -26.88 -30.60
CA HIS A 247 -4.48 -26.21 -29.65
C HIS A 247 -5.76 -27.05 -29.56
N GLU A 248 -6.10 -27.59 -28.38
CA GLU A 248 -7.43 -28.16 -28.16
C GLU A 248 -8.45 -27.00 -28.24
N GLU A 249 -9.43 -27.09 -29.14
CA GLU A 249 -10.51 -26.10 -29.27
C GLU A 249 -11.48 -26.19 -28.07
N PRO A 250 -12.03 -25.07 -27.58
CA PRO A 250 -12.94 -25.06 -26.43
C PRO A 250 -14.23 -25.86 -26.68
N GLU A 251 -14.79 -26.44 -25.62
CA GLU A 251 -16.13 -27.07 -25.66
C GLU A 251 -17.19 -26.03 -26.04
N SER A 252 -18.14 -26.38 -26.91
CA SER A 252 -19.16 -25.44 -27.41
C SER A 252 -19.98 -24.83 -26.27
N PHE A 253 -20.25 -23.53 -26.35
CA PHE A 253 -21.11 -22.79 -25.42
C PHE A 253 -22.47 -23.46 -25.19
N PHE A 254 -23.05 -24.09 -26.21
CA PHE A 254 -24.37 -24.72 -26.10
C PHE A 254 -24.36 -26.02 -25.26
N THR A 255 -23.18 -26.57 -24.96
CA THR A 255 -23.03 -27.70 -24.03
C THR A 255 -23.49 -27.33 -22.63
N TRP A 256 -23.40 -26.05 -22.25
CA TRP A 256 -23.89 -25.52 -20.99
C TRP A 256 -25.39 -25.75 -20.79
N PHE A 257 -26.20 -25.81 -21.85
CA PHE A 257 -27.63 -26.14 -21.72
C PHE A 257 -27.86 -27.64 -21.45
N THR A 258 -26.88 -28.50 -21.72
CA THR A 258 -27.01 -29.95 -21.52
C THR A 258 -26.36 -30.46 -20.23
N ASP A 259 -25.40 -29.71 -19.66
CA ASP A 259 -24.75 -30.07 -18.41
C ASP A 259 -25.55 -29.59 -17.18
N HIS A 260 -25.80 -30.52 -16.27
CA HIS A 260 -26.53 -30.34 -15.01
C HIS A 260 -25.82 -30.98 -13.82
N SER A 261 -24.57 -31.42 -14.01
CA SER A 261 -23.86 -32.28 -13.06
C SER A 261 -23.45 -31.56 -11.77
N ASP A 262 -23.14 -30.26 -11.85
CA ASP A 262 -22.79 -29.43 -10.68
C ASP A 262 -23.34 -28.00 -10.76
N ALA A 263 -24.60 -27.82 -10.36
CA ALA A 263 -25.27 -26.51 -10.37
C ALA A 263 -24.75 -25.53 -9.29
N GLY A 264 -23.89 -25.99 -8.37
CA GLY A 264 -23.31 -25.16 -7.31
C GLY A 264 -21.95 -24.54 -7.65
N ALA A 265 -21.35 -24.95 -8.77
CA ALA A 265 -20.07 -24.46 -9.29
C ALA A 265 -20.23 -23.91 -10.73
N ASP A 266 -21.43 -23.49 -11.12
CA ASP A 266 -21.70 -22.99 -12.48
C ASP A 266 -21.21 -21.54 -12.64
N GLU A 267 -19.93 -21.42 -13.02
CA GLU A 267 -19.25 -20.13 -13.21
C GLU A 267 -19.90 -19.28 -14.33
N LEU A 268 -20.44 -19.90 -15.39
CA LEU A 268 -21.01 -19.17 -16.53
C LEU A 268 -22.35 -18.51 -16.19
N GLY A 269 -23.20 -19.19 -15.42
CA GLY A 269 -24.47 -18.62 -14.96
C GLY A 269 -24.27 -17.39 -14.06
N GLU A 270 -23.30 -17.48 -13.15
CA GLU A 270 -22.92 -16.38 -12.24
C GLU A 270 -22.34 -15.20 -13.01
N VAL A 271 -21.42 -15.43 -13.96
CA VAL A 271 -20.85 -14.37 -14.82
C VAL A 271 -21.93 -13.62 -15.60
N ILE A 272 -22.90 -14.34 -16.18
CA ILE A 272 -23.98 -13.68 -16.94
C ILE A 272 -24.90 -12.88 -16.01
N LYS A 273 -25.27 -13.43 -14.85
CA LYS A 273 -26.17 -12.77 -13.89
C LYS A 273 -25.53 -11.57 -13.20
N ASP A 274 -24.31 -11.73 -12.70
CA ASP A 274 -23.67 -10.79 -11.79
C ASP A 274 -22.74 -9.82 -12.49
N ASP A 275 -22.16 -10.17 -13.65
CA ASP A 275 -21.27 -9.27 -14.39
C ASP A 275 -21.87 -8.68 -15.67
N ILE A 276 -22.27 -9.54 -16.63
CA ILE A 276 -22.75 -9.09 -17.94
C ILE A 276 -24.12 -8.40 -17.83
N TRP A 277 -25.07 -8.98 -17.09
CA TRP A 277 -26.43 -8.47 -17.04
C TRP A 277 -26.56 -7.08 -16.39
N PRO A 278 -25.84 -6.73 -15.31
CA PRO A 278 -25.91 -5.39 -14.73
C PRO A 278 -25.45 -4.29 -15.69
N ASN A 279 -24.40 -4.52 -16.50
CA ASN A 279 -23.88 -3.51 -17.43
C ASN A 279 -23.27 -4.10 -18.73
N PRO A 280 -24.09 -4.59 -19.69
CA PRO A 280 -23.56 -5.23 -20.90
C PRO A 280 -22.90 -4.24 -21.88
N LEU A 281 -23.19 -2.93 -21.76
CA LEU A 281 -22.64 -1.91 -22.65
C LEU A 281 -21.12 -1.77 -22.50
N GLN A 282 -20.55 -2.09 -21.33
CA GLN A 282 -19.12 -1.98 -21.08
C GLN A 282 -18.29 -2.89 -21.99
N TYR A 283 -18.81 -4.08 -22.30
CA TYR A 283 -18.14 -5.05 -23.17
C TYR A 283 -18.40 -4.76 -24.65
N TYR A 284 -19.53 -4.15 -24.99
CA TYR A 284 -19.81 -3.72 -26.36
C TYR A 284 -18.92 -2.55 -26.84
N LEU A 285 -18.45 -1.68 -25.94
CA LEU A 285 -17.67 -0.48 -26.28
C LEU A 285 -16.15 -0.69 -26.34
N VAL A 286 -15.66 -1.91 -26.07
CA VAL A 286 -14.23 -2.23 -26.19
C VAL A 286 -13.84 -2.13 -27.68
N PRO A 287 -12.84 -1.30 -28.06
CA PRO A 287 -12.41 -1.20 -29.45
C PRO A 287 -11.87 -2.54 -29.93
N ASP A 288 -12.29 -2.97 -31.12
CA ASP A 288 -11.69 -4.09 -31.83
C ASP A 288 -10.18 -3.82 -31.95
N MET A 289 -9.36 -4.57 -31.22
CA MET A 289 -7.91 -4.59 -31.46
C MET A 289 -7.70 -5.38 -32.76
N ASP A 290 -7.84 -4.69 -33.89
CA ASP A 290 -7.41 -5.21 -35.18
C ASP A 290 -5.91 -5.51 -35.11
N ASP A 291 -5.58 -6.74 -35.51
CA ASP A 291 -4.24 -7.25 -35.74
C ASP A 291 -3.44 -6.34 -36.69
N GLU A 292 -2.69 -5.37 -36.16
CA GLU A 292 -1.64 -4.70 -36.92
C GLU A 292 -0.25 -5.21 -36.50
N GLU A 293 0.34 -5.95 -37.45
CA GLU A 293 1.72 -6.40 -37.53
C GLU A 293 2.71 -5.31 -37.06
N GLY A 294 3.37 -5.56 -35.93
CA GLY A 294 4.46 -4.75 -35.38
C GLY A 294 5.76 -5.54 -35.38
N GLU A 295 6.70 -5.06 -36.18
CA GLU A 295 8.00 -5.62 -36.52
C GLU A 295 8.82 -6.07 -35.29
N GLY A 296 9.37 -7.29 -35.37
CA GLY A 296 10.34 -7.81 -34.40
C GLY A 296 11.70 -7.17 -34.62
N GLU A 297 12.22 -6.50 -33.59
CA GLU A 297 13.64 -6.20 -33.47
C GLU A 297 14.26 -7.20 -32.50
N ASP A 298 15.19 -7.99 -33.05
CA ASP A 298 16.07 -8.90 -32.34
C ASP A 298 16.97 -8.13 -31.37
N GLU A 299 16.98 -8.50 -30.08
CA GLU A 299 18.11 -8.18 -29.20
C GLU A 299 18.52 -9.42 -28.40
N ASP A 300 19.83 -9.66 -28.46
CA ASP A 300 20.56 -10.83 -28.04
C ASP A 300 20.56 -11.01 -26.51
N GLU A 301 20.27 -12.23 -26.03
CA GLU A 301 20.59 -12.63 -24.65
C GLU A 301 21.78 -13.58 -24.64
N GLU A 302 22.91 -13.07 -24.16
CA GLU A 302 24.10 -13.82 -23.78
C GLU A 302 23.78 -14.65 -22.52
N GLU A 303 23.78 -15.99 -22.65
CA GLU A 303 23.68 -16.90 -21.50
C GLU A 303 25.05 -17.01 -20.81
N GLU A 304 25.15 -16.47 -19.58
CA GLU A 304 26.24 -16.75 -18.66
C GLU A 304 26.05 -18.13 -18.02
N GLU A 305 27.03 -18.99 -18.29
CA GLU A 305 27.20 -20.35 -17.78
C GLU A 305 27.71 -20.30 -16.33
N GLU A 306 26.89 -20.74 -15.36
CA GLU A 306 27.40 -21.12 -14.03
C GLU A 306 27.26 -22.63 -13.83
N GLY A 307 28.43 -23.27 -13.80
CA GLY A 307 28.59 -24.68 -13.52
C GLY A 307 28.44 -25.03 -12.05
N LEU A 308 28.00 -26.26 -11.80
CA LEU A 308 28.24 -26.97 -10.56
C LEU A 308 28.72 -28.38 -10.91
N GLU A 309 29.97 -28.66 -10.51
CA GLU A 309 30.57 -29.98 -10.47
C GLU A 309 30.06 -30.74 -9.24
N ASP A 310 29.75 -32.03 -9.37
CA ASP A 310 29.82 -33.01 -8.27
C ASP A 310 30.10 -34.43 -8.83
N ILE A 311 31.39 -34.75 -8.84
CA ILE A 311 32.10 -35.96 -8.39
C ILE A 311 31.37 -37.33 -8.34
N ASP A 312 31.93 -38.24 -9.16
CA ASP A 312 32.26 -39.67 -9.02
C ASP A 312 31.21 -40.80 -8.82
N GLU A 313 31.40 -41.80 -9.69
CA GLU A 313 31.66 -43.24 -9.40
C GLU A 313 30.66 -44.31 -9.91
N GLU A 314 31.24 -45.23 -10.71
CA GLU A 314 30.86 -46.62 -11.04
C GLU A 314 29.63 -46.86 -11.95
N GLY A 315 29.62 -47.79 -12.92
CA GLY A 315 30.52 -48.86 -13.31
C GLY A 315 29.85 -49.70 -14.42
N ASP A 316 30.65 -50.58 -15.01
CA ASP A 316 30.33 -51.74 -15.87
C ASP A 316 29.96 -51.56 -17.36
N GLU A 317 31.01 -51.87 -18.13
CA GLU A 317 31.09 -52.65 -19.38
C GLU A 317 29.87 -53.54 -19.70
N GLU A 318 29.46 -53.59 -20.97
CA GLU A 318 29.55 -54.85 -21.73
C GLU A 318 29.44 -54.62 -23.26
N GLU A 319 30.25 -55.40 -23.96
CA GLU A 319 30.48 -55.45 -25.39
C GLU A 319 29.30 -56.04 -26.19
N GLY A 320 29.31 -55.85 -27.50
CA GLY A 320 28.48 -56.67 -28.39
C GLY A 320 28.36 -56.11 -29.80
N GLU A 321 29.43 -56.22 -30.58
CA GLU A 321 29.40 -56.07 -32.03
C GLU A 321 28.65 -57.24 -32.71
N GLU A 322 28.38 -57.02 -34.00
CA GLU A 322 28.24 -57.99 -35.11
C GLU A 322 26.81 -58.26 -35.65
N ASP A 323 26.64 -57.71 -36.87
CA ASP A 323 26.27 -58.39 -38.11
C ASP A 323 24.79 -58.51 -38.54
N GLU A 324 24.48 -57.63 -39.49
CA GLU A 324 24.12 -57.95 -40.89
C GLU A 324 23.17 -59.14 -41.20
N GLU A 325 22.02 -58.72 -41.73
CA GLU A 325 21.40 -59.18 -42.98
C GLU A 325 20.48 -60.44 -43.05
N GLU A 326 19.35 -60.15 -43.70
CA GLU A 326 18.58 -60.95 -44.67
C GLU A 326 17.73 -62.16 -44.21
N ASP A 327 16.41 -61.87 -44.21
CA ASP A 327 15.41 -62.34 -45.18
C ASP A 327 14.84 -63.79 -45.16
N GLU A 328 13.53 -63.79 -45.46
CA GLU A 328 12.60 -64.83 -45.91
C GLU A 328 12.36 -66.13 -45.10
N GLY A 329 11.06 -66.44 -44.96
CA GLY A 329 10.59 -67.84 -45.01
C GLY A 329 9.56 -68.26 -43.97
N GLU A 330 8.29 -68.25 -44.37
CA GLU A 330 7.19 -69.03 -43.75
C GLU A 330 7.53 -70.52 -43.62
N ASP A 331 7.23 -71.17 -42.49
CA ASP A 331 6.06 -72.05 -42.36
C ASP A 331 5.99 -72.78 -41.00
N GLY A 332 4.75 -73.04 -40.57
CA GLY A 332 4.37 -73.35 -39.19
C GLY A 332 4.79 -74.73 -38.62
N GLU A 333 4.79 -74.80 -37.29
CA GLU A 333 4.03 -75.79 -36.52
C GLU A 333 3.76 -75.23 -35.10
N LYS A 334 2.48 -75.04 -34.75
CA LYS A 334 2.04 -74.38 -33.51
C LYS A 334 1.74 -75.40 -32.41
N ILE A 335 2.35 -75.24 -31.23
CA ILE A 335 1.90 -75.85 -29.98
C ILE A 335 1.47 -74.72 -29.03
N CYS A 336 0.26 -74.84 -28.46
CA CYS A 336 -0.36 -73.78 -27.69
C CYS A 336 0.03 -73.85 -26.21
N GLN A 337 0.67 -72.79 -25.71
CA GLN A 337 0.87 -72.52 -24.28
C GLN A 337 0.29 -71.13 -23.99
N THR A 338 -0.52 -70.98 -22.94
CA THR A 338 -1.07 -69.67 -22.56
C THR A 338 0.00 -68.82 -21.91
N ASN A 339 0.10 -67.57 -22.33
CA ASN A 339 1.13 -66.65 -21.89
C ASN A 339 0.91 -66.20 -20.43
N GLN A 340 2.01 -65.87 -19.77
CA GLN A 340 2.03 -65.37 -18.40
C GLN A 340 1.38 -63.98 -18.33
N VAL A 341 0.58 -63.73 -17.28
CA VAL A 341 -0.05 -62.42 -17.08
C VAL A 341 0.96 -61.49 -16.40
N HIS A 342 1.29 -60.40 -17.09
CA HIS A 342 2.08 -59.31 -16.53
C HIS A 342 1.13 -58.21 -16.05
N THR A 343 1.37 -57.71 -14.84
CA THR A 343 0.74 -56.49 -14.33
C THR A 343 1.79 -55.38 -14.31
N ALA A 344 1.41 -54.21 -14.78
CA ALA A 344 2.21 -52.99 -14.68
C ALA A 344 1.42 -51.95 -13.87
N GLU A 345 2.11 -51.23 -12.99
CA GLU A 345 1.52 -50.09 -12.27
C GLU A 345 1.37 -48.92 -13.25
N VAL A 346 0.18 -48.34 -13.28
CA VAL A 346 -0.15 -47.17 -14.11
C VAL A 346 -0.64 -46.09 -13.17
N GLU A 347 0.06 -44.96 -13.17
CA GLU A 347 -0.41 -43.73 -12.54
C GLU A 347 -0.84 -42.73 -13.61
N THR A 348 -1.90 -41.98 -13.32
CA THR A 348 -2.41 -40.90 -14.17
C THR A 348 -2.47 -39.64 -13.32
N GLN A 349 -1.80 -38.56 -13.75
CA GLN A 349 -1.86 -37.26 -13.09
C GLN A 349 -2.79 -36.31 -13.85
N ALA A 350 -3.54 -35.48 -13.13
CA ALA A 350 -4.36 -34.41 -13.70
C ALA A 350 -3.53 -33.13 -13.96
N LYS A 351 -4.12 -32.13 -14.64
CA LYS A 351 -3.46 -30.87 -15.04
C LYS A 351 -2.72 -30.23 -13.85
N PHE A 352 -1.44 -29.89 -14.09
CA PHE A 352 -0.64 -29.06 -13.20
C PHE A 352 -1.00 -27.58 -13.42
N PHE A 353 -1.07 -26.83 -12.33
CA PHE A 353 -1.20 -25.38 -12.36
C PHE A 353 0.18 -24.74 -12.25
N SER A 354 0.42 -23.70 -13.05
CA SER A 354 1.59 -22.82 -12.93
C SER A 354 1.10 -21.40 -12.63
N GLU A 355 1.70 -20.76 -11.65
CA GLU A 355 1.39 -19.37 -11.30
C GLU A 355 2.15 -18.42 -12.25
N ASN A 356 1.41 -17.51 -12.90
CA ASN A 356 1.99 -16.40 -13.66
C ASN A 356 1.55 -15.08 -13.01
N GLY A 357 2.51 -14.22 -12.70
CA GLY A 357 2.25 -12.84 -12.29
C GLY A 357 2.60 -11.88 -13.43
N THR A 358 1.68 -10.96 -13.76
CA THR A 358 1.95 -9.85 -14.67
C THR A 358 1.87 -8.54 -13.91
N GLN A 359 2.79 -7.62 -14.21
CA GLN A 359 2.76 -6.25 -13.70
C GLN A 359 2.57 -5.32 -14.90
N THR A 360 1.54 -4.47 -14.86
CA THR A 360 1.37 -3.44 -15.89
C THR A 360 2.39 -2.34 -15.66
N ASP A 361 3.34 -2.19 -16.58
CA ASP A 361 4.25 -1.06 -16.54
C ASP A 361 3.48 0.21 -16.93
N PRO A 362 3.46 1.24 -16.07
CA PRO A 362 2.94 2.54 -16.47
C PRO A 362 3.92 3.13 -17.48
N HIS A 363 3.73 2.84 -18.76
CA HIS A 363 4.26 3.68 -19.82
C HIS A 363 3.58 5.04 -19.66
N GLU A 364 4.20 5.94 -18.90
CA GLU A 364 4.00 7.35 -19.12
C GLU A 364 4.37 7.56 -20.58
N CYS A 365 3.36 7.76 -21.46
CA CYS A 365 3.61 8.36 -22.76
C CYS A 365 4.52 9.53 -22.46
N LEU A 366 5.77 9.47 -22.95
CA LEU A 366 6.73 10.54 -22.83
C LEU A 366 6.11 11.75 -23.54
N ALA A 367 5.25 12.48 -22.83
CA ALA A 367 4.98 13.88 -23.07
C ALA A 367 6.28 14.57 -22.67
N ASP A 368 7.29 14.35 -23.51
CA ASP A 368 8.62 14.88 -23.40
C ASP A 368 8.43 16.38 -23.19
N PRO A 369 8.74 16.95 -22.01
CA PRO A 369 8.58 18.37 -21.79
C PRO A 369 9.41 19.17 -22.81
N PHE A 370 10.43 18.53 -23.39
CA PHE A 370 11.26 19.02 -24.49
C PHE A 370 10.57 19.03 -25.86
N LEU A 371 9.43 18.36 -26.07
CA LEU A 371 8.64 18.54 -27.30
C LEU A 371 7.84 19.85 -27.31
N LEU A 372 7.67 20.52 -26.17
CA LEU A 372 7.21 21.92 -26.13
C LEU A 372 8.33 22.92 -26.44
N ASP A 373 9.59 22.52 -26.24
CA ASP A 373 10.79 23.35 -26.49
C ASP A 373 11.48 23.00 -27.83
N ARG A 374 10.94 22.02 -28.56
CA ARG A 374 11.27 21.84 -29.96
C ARG A 374 10.70 23.04 -30.68
N ASP A 375 11.54 24.07 -30.82
CA ASP A 375 11.34 25.28 -31.62
C ASP A 375 10.20 25.08 -32.61
N LEU A 376 8.99 25.46 -32.20
CA LEU A 376 7.86 25.71 -33.09
C LEU A 376 8.18 27.00 -33.86
N SER A 377 9.38 27.07 -34.44
CA SER A 377 9.88 28.12 -35.32
C SER A 377 9.36 27.92 -36.74
N SER A 378 8.17 27.34 -36.88
CA SER A 378 7.45 27.26 -38.14
C SER A 378 6.10 27.89 -37.86
N ASP A 379 5.92 29.14 -38.27
CA ASP A 379 4.68 29.91 -38.20
C ASP A 379 3.44 29.02 -38.28
N LEU A 380 2.84 28.66 -37.13
CA LEU A 380 1.51 28.04 -37.13
C LEU A 380 0.53 29.13 -37.59
N PRO A 381 -0.01 29.02 -38.82
CA PRO A 381 -0.85 30.06 -39.36
C PRO A 381 -2.11 30.17 -38.50
N GLY A 382 -2.28 31.31 -37.83
CA GLY A 382 -3.48 31.60 -37.03
C GLY A 382 -3.32 31.47 -35.51
N LEU A 383 -2.20 30.99 -34.96
CA LEU A 383 -1.99 30.99 -33.50
C LEU A 383 -1.92 32.43 -32.96
N LYS A 384 -1.16 33.30 -33.64
CA LYS A 384 -1.09 34.73 -33.32
C LYS A 384 -2.46 35.41 -33.45
N ASP A 385 -3.20 35.11 -34.51
CA ASP A 385 -4.53 35.69 -34.73
C ASP A 385 -5.56 35.21 -33.69
N PHE A 386 -5.44 33.96 -33.22
CA PHE A 386 -6.23 33.42 -32.12
C PHE A 386 -5.88 34.11 -30.80
N LEU A 387 -4.59 34.21 -30.45
CA LEU A 387 -4.14 34.88 -29.24
C LEU A 387 -4.56 36.35 -29.23
N CYS A 388 -4.33 37.10 -30.32
CA CYS A 388 -4.76 38.50 -30.40
C CYS A 388 -6.30 38.69 -30.31
N ARG A 389 -7.10 37.66 -30.66
CA ARG A 389 -8.56 37.73 -30.55
C ARG A 389 -9.04 37.41 -29.13
N VAL A 390 -8.35 36.50 -28.45
CA VAL A 390 -8.79 35.94 -27.17
C VAL A 390 -8.15 36.66 -25.99
N GLU A 391 -6.95 37.22 -26.14
CA GLU A 391 -6.17 37.86 -25.09
C GLU A 391 -6.95 39.00 -24.40
N ASP A 392 -7.41 39.99 -25.15
CA ASP A 392 -8.14 41.13 -24.57
C ASP A 392 -9.41 40.68 -23.84
N MET A 393 -10.17 39.76 -24.45
CA MET A 393 -11.39 39.21 -23.86
C MET A 393 -11.09 38.46 -22.55
N VAL A 394 -10.06 37.60 -22.54
CA VAL A 394 -9.69 36.81 -21.36
C VAL A 394 -9.10 37.69 -20.28
N ILE A 395 -8.25 38.67 -20.61
CA ILE A 395 -7.71 39.63 -19.65
C ILE A 395 -8.85 40.42 -19.00
N GLU A 396 -9.80 40.91 -19.80
CA GLU A 396 -10.93 41.69 -19.27
C GLU A 396 -11.78 40.85 -18.32
N GLU A 397 -12.13 39.61 -18.71
CA GLU A 397 -12.92 38.71 -17.87
C GLU A 397 -12.16 38.21 -16.63
N LEU A 398 -10.85 37.95 -16.73
CA LEU A 398 -10.02 37.60 -15.57
C LEU A 398 -9.90 38.77 -14.59
N VAL A 399 -9.74 40.00 -15.07
CA VAL A 399 -9.71 41.20 -14.20
C VAL A 399 -11.07 41.45 -13.55
N LYS A 400 -12.18 41.24 -14.27
CA LYS A 400 -13.53 41.29 -13.70
C LYS A 400 -13.72 40.22 -12.63
N ASN A 401 -13.30 38.98 -12.91
CA ASN A 401 -13.43 37.86 -11.98
C ASN A 401 -12.54 38.02 -10.74
N ALA A 402 -11.30 38.50 -10.90
CA ALA A 402 -10.38 38.75 -9.79
C ALA A 402 -10.87 39.86 -8.83
N LYS A 403 -11.70 40.79 -9.33
CA LYS A 403 -12.36 41.83 -8.51
C LYS A 403 -13.75 41.41 -8.02
N SER A 404 -14.22 40.23 -8.43
CA SER A 404 -15.53 39.72 -8.05
C SER A 404 -15.48 39.18 -6.63
N HIS A 405 -16.46 39.54 -5.81
CA HIS A 405 -16.67 38.99 -4.47
C HIS A 405 -17.78 37.91 -4.47
N ALA A 406 -18.10 37.34 -5.64
CA ALA A 406 -19.25 36.46 -5.81
C ALA A 406 -19.20 35.18 -4.95
N PHE A 407 -18.01 34.76 -4.51
CA PHE A 407 -17.79 33.51 -3.78
C PHE A 407 -17.11 33.70 -2.41
N ASP A 408 -17.03 34.93 -1.90
CA ASP A 408 -16.34 35.22 -0.63
C ASP A 408 -16.98 34.54 0.60
N GLY A 409 -18.22 34.04 0.49
CA GLY A 409 -18.93 33.28 1.53
C GLY A 409 -19.10 31.79 1.23
N PHE A 410 -18.37 31.24 0.26
CA PHE A 410 -18.47 29.83 -0.11
C PHE A 410 -17.59 28.97 0.79
N GLU A 411 -18.19 28.38 1.82
CA GLU A 411 -17.57 27.37 2.68
C GLU A 411 -18.15 25.99 2.33
N VAL A 412 -17.30 25.05 1.91
CA VAL A 412 -17.73 23.68 1.61
C VAL A 412 -17.13 22.73 2.63
N ASN A 413 -18.00 22.24 3.51
CA ASN A 413 -17.65 21.20 4.47
C ASN A 413 -18.04 19.86 3.85
N TRP A 414 -17.09 19.21 3.15
CA TRP A 414 -17.29 17.90 2.54
C TRP A 414 -17.37 16.76 3.56
N ALA A 415 -17.00 17.03 4.82
CA ALA A 415 -17.02 16.07 5.93
C ALA A 415 -17.52 16.74 7.23
N ASP A 416 -17.97 15.94 8.17
CA ASP A 416 -18.28 16.40 9.52
C ASP A 416 -16.99 16.90 10.20
N GLN A 417 -16.96 18.17 10.56
CA GLN A 417 -15.79 18.78 11.21
C GLN A 417 -15.61 18.20 12.61
N ASN A 418 -14.56 17.40 12.81
CA ASN A 418 -14.12 17.01 14.14
C ASN A 418 -13.59 18.25 14.86
N GLN A 419 -14.39 18.77 15.81
CA GLN A 419 -14.04 19.97 16.59
C GLN A 419 -13.08 19.66 17.75
N THR A 420 -12.92 18.39 18.12
CA THR A 420 -12.12 18.00 19.28
C THR A 420 -10.84 17.31 18.86
N VAL A 421 -9.74 17.67 19.53
CA VAL A 421 -8.49 16.90 19.48
C VAL A 421 -8.68 15.61 20.28
N LEU A 422 -8.39 14.47 19.67
CA LEU A 422 -8.59 13.14 20.26
C LEU A 422 -7.27 12.40 20.36
N CYS A 423 -7.00 11.79 21.52
CA CYS A 423 -5.94 10.79 21.64
C CYS A 423 -6.54 9.45 21.18
N LEU A 424 -6.08 8.96 20.03
CA LEU A 424 -6.57 7.70 19.45
C LEU A 424 -5.92 6.51 20.15
N TYR A 425 -4.60 6.56 20.30
CA TYR A 425 -3.81 5.46 20.84
C TYR A 425 -2.75 5.97 21.81
N CYS A 426 -2.56 5.24 22.91
CA CYS A 426 -1.41 5.39 23.80
C CYS A 426 -0.60 4.10 23.66
N LEU A 427 0.38 4.12 22.76
CA LEU A 427 1.24 2.99 22.47
C LEU A 427 2.29 2.88 23.56
N GLY A 428 2.56 1.67 24.03
CA GLY A 428 3.60 1.44 25.01
C GLY A 428 4.02 -0.01 25.00
N TYR A 429 5.30 -0.27 25.20
CA TYR A 429 5.78 -1.64 25.34
C TYR A 429 6.06 -1.93 26.83
N PRO A 430 5.26 -2.80 27.50
CA PRO A 430 5.39 -3.04 28.94
C PRO A 430 6.79 -3.44 29.38
N ASP A 431 7.52 -4.22 28.58
CA ASP A 431 8.86 -4.66 28.95
C ASP A 431 9.91 -3.55 28.82
N ALA A 432 9.79 -2.68 27.81
CA ALA A 432 10.59 -1.44 27.75
C ALA A 432 10.30 -0.52 28.96
N ARG A 433 9.02 -0.39 29.35
CA ARG A 433 8.62 0.42 30.51
C ARG A 433 9.10 -0.15 31.84
N LYS A 434 9.07 -1.48 32.02
CA LYS A 434 9.66 -2.15 33.19
C LYS A 434 11.17 -1.92 33.28
N LYS A 435 11.84 -1.88 32.13
CA LYS A 435 13.26 -1.49 32.01
C LYS A 435 13.48 0.02 32.14
N GLY A 436 12.46 0.86 32.32
CA GLY A 436 12.62 2.31 32.42
C GLY A 436 13.19 2.96 31.14
N LEU A 437 12.92 2.38 29.97
CA LEU A 437 13.30 2.96 28.68
C LEU A 437 12.35 4.11 28.32
N GLN A 438 12.91 5.12 27.68
CA GLN A 438 12.25 6.35 27.25
C GLN A 438 12.12 6.37 25.73
N VAL A 439 11.13 7.09 25.19
CA VAL A 439 11.01 7.22 23.74
C VAL A 439 11.96 8.31 23.23
N THR A 440 13.00 7.91 22.51
CA THR A 440 14.03 8.83 21.99
C THR A 440 13.64 9.41 20.63
N SER A 441 12.98 8.60 19.79
CA SER A 441 12.61 8.98 18.42
C SER A 441 11.41 8.21 17.93
N VAL A 442 10.61 8.84 17.07
CA VAL A 442 9.47 8.24 16.38
C VAL A 442 9.59 8.55 14.90
N SER A 443 9.21 7.61 14.03
CA SER A 443 9.15 7.84 12.59
C SER A 443 7.98 7.08 11.97
N TRP A 444 7.34 7.69 10.98
CA TRP A 444 6.25 7.08 10.22
C TRP A 444 6.74 6.45 8.92
N ASN A 445 6.15 5.31 8.55
CA ASN A 445 6.39 4.75 7.23
C ASN A 445 5.75 5.62 6.13
N CYS A 446 6.16 5.42 4.87
CA CYS A 446 5.69 6.23 3.75
C CYS A 446 4.16 6.15 3.50
N THR A 447 3.51 5.06 3.92
CA THR A 447 2.04 4.90 3.83
C THR A 447 1.28 5.63 4.94
N GLY A 448 1.95 5.95 6.05
CA GLY A 448 1.36 6.48 7.28
C GLY A 448 0.63 5.45 8.17
N SER A 449 0.60 4.17 7.78
CA SER A 449 -0.08 3.10 8.50
C SER A 449 0.77 2.50 9.63
N VAL A 450 2.09 2.45 9.46
CA VAL A 450 3.01 1.87 10.46
C VAL A 450 3.88 2.96 11.07
N ILE A 451 4.00 2.93 12.38
CA ILE A 451 4.91 3.78 13.15
C ILE A 451 6.01 2.94 13.77
N ALA A 452 7.24 3.46 13.76
CA ALA A 452 8.39 2.91 14.46
C ALA A 452 8.75 3.84 15.61
N CYS A 453 8.98 3.27 16.78
CA CYS A 453 9.35 4.01 17.97
C CYS A 453 10.64 3.42 18.53
N ALA A 454 11.64 4.27 18.70
CA ALA A 454 12.88 3.93 19.37
C ALA A 454 12.74 4.13 20.88
N PHE A 455 12.99 3.07 21.64
CA PHE A 455 13.06 3.09 23.08
C PHE A 455 14.53 3.03 23.50
N GLY A 456 15.05 4.15 23.99
CA GLY A 456 16.41 4.30 24.47
C GLY A 456 16.46 4.89 25.87
N ARG A 457 17.61 5.44 26.24
CA ARG A 457 17.77 6.25 27.46
C ARG A 457 18.59 7.49 27.12
N VAL A 458 18.21 8.62 27.71
CA VAL A 458 18.90 9.90 27.53
C VAL A 458 19.66 10.31 28.80
N ASP A 459 19.29 9.76 29.97
CA ASP A 459 19.68 10.30 31.28
C ASP A 459 20.84 9.55 31.98
N ASP A 460 21.13 8.32 31.57
CA ASP A 460 22.26 7.56 32.10
C ASP A 460 23.51 7.92 31.30
N GLY A 461 24.48 8.57 31.95
CA GLY A 461 25.75 8.94 31.32
C GLY A 461 26.48 7.77 30.66
N ASP A 462 27.53 8.12 29.91
CA ASP A 462 28.33 7.43 28.88
C ASP A 462 28.62 5.90 28.91
N TRP A 463 28.02 5.10 29.79
CA TRP A 463 28.38 3.70 30.03
C TRP A 463 27.19 2.76 30.33
N SER A 464 26.01 2.98 29.76
CA SER A 464 24.92 1.99 29.88
C SER A 464 25.15 0.77 28.99
N THR A 465 25.07 -0.43 29.59
CA THR A 465 25.13 -1.74 28.90
C THR A 465 23.76 -2.38 28.75
N GLU A 466 22.70 -1.61 29.03
CA GLU A 466 21.34 -2.10 29.01
C GLU A 466 20.78 -2.14 27.60
N SER A 467 20.14 -3.26 27.27
CA SER A 467 19.46 -3.47 25.99
C SER A 467 18.35 -2.45 25.79
N SER A 468 18.26 -1.92 24.59
CA SER A 468 17.20 -1.05 24.12
C SER A 468 16.40 -1.76 23.03
N CYS A 469 15.36 -1.13 22.49
CA CYS A 469 14.59 -1.76 21.42
C CYS A 469 13.95 -0.74 20.48
N VAL A 470 13.73 -1.14 19.23
CA VAL A 470 12.85 -0.44 18.30
C VAL A 470 11.58 -1.29 18.17
N CYS A 471 10.43 -0.67 18.35
CA CYS A 471 9.14 -1.35 18.23
C CYS A 471 8.33 -0.73 17.09
N THR A 472 7.58 -1.55 16.36
CA THR A 472 6.66 -1.08 15.32
C THR A 472 5.21 -1.40 15.66
N TRP A 473 4.30 -0.52 15.26
CA TRP A 473 2.85 -0.71 15.36
C TRP A 473 2.19 -0.34 14.04
N ASN A 474 1.32 -1.21 13.55
CA ASN A 474 0.44 -0.99 12.42
C ASN A 474 -0.93 -0.55 12.92
N LEU A 475 -1.26 0.71 12.65
CA LEU A 475 -2.48 1.35 13.13
C LEU A 475 -3.73 0.95 12.34
N ASP A 476 -3.57 0.34 11.17
CA ASP A 476 -4.69 -0.10 10.31
C ASP A 476 -5.24 -1.48 10.71
N ARG A 477 -4.60 -2.19 11.65
CA ARG A 477 -5.07 -3.49 12.14
C ARG A 477 -6.33 -3.32 13.01
N ARG A 478 -7.42 -4.00 12.63
CA ARG A 478 -8.73 -3.94 13.32
C ARG A 478 -8.67 -4.29 14.82
N ASN A 479 -7.81 -5.25 15.20
CA ASN A 479 -7.63 -5.71 16.57
C ASN A 479 -6.28 -5.30 17.17
N MET A 480 -5.79 -4.10 16.84
CA MET A 480 -4.52 -3.61 17.36
C MET A 480 -4.57 -3.39 18.87
N ASN A 481 -3.61 -3.95 19.60
CA ASN A 481 -3.43 -3.72 21.01
C ASN A 481 -2.32 -2.68 21.24
N PRO A 482 -2.61 -1.50 21.82
CA PRO A 482 -1.60 -0.46 22.04
C PRO A 482 -0.42 -0.91 22.92
N ASN A 483 -0.63 -1.90 23.79
CA ASN A 483 0.40 -2.41 24.69
C ASN A 483 1.26 -3.54 24.09
N GLN A 484 0.99 -3.95 22.85
CA GLN A 484 1.68 -5.05 22.19
C GLN A 484 2.16 -4.59 20.81
N PRO A 485 3.46 -4.36 20.62
CA PRO A 485 4.01 -4.04 19.30
C PRO A 485 3.89 -5.23 18.34
N ASP A 486 3.80 -4.94 17.04
CA ASP A 486 3.75 -5.96 15.98
C ASP A 486 5.13 -6.60 15.76
N MET A 487 6.19 -5.78 15.85
CA MET A 487 7.56 -6.25 15.77
C MET A 487 8.40 -5.54 16.83
N VAL A 488 9.29 -6.30 17.48
CA VAL A 488 10.29 -5.80 18.43
C VAL A 488 11.67 -6.15 17.90
N MET A 489 12.50 -5.14 17.72
CA MET A 489 13.90 -5.27 17.31
C MET A 489 14.75 -4.92 18.53
N ASP A 490 15.25 -5.94 19.22
CA ASP A 490 16.13 -5.75 20.39
C ASP A 490 17.53 -5.33 19.94
N VAL A 491 18.10 -4.34 20.64
CA VAL A 491 19.42 -3.77 20.33
C VAL A 491 20.25 -3.70 21.60
N ALA A 492 21.52 -4.09 21.52
CA ALA A 492 22.40 -4.17 22.69
C ALA A 492 22.77 -2.79 23.28
N THR A 493 22.69 -1.73 22.49
CA THR A 493 23.00 -0.35 22.88
C THR A 493 21.77 0.55 22.74
N PRO A 494 21.68 1.67 23.47
CA PRO A 494 20.56 2.60 23.37
C PRO A 494 20.37 3.14 21.94
N VAL A 495 19.16 2.96 21.39
CA VAL A 495 18.77 3.57 20.12
C VAL A 495 18.39 5.04 20.37
N MET A 496 19.03 5.94 19.64
CA MET A 496 18.89 7.38 19.81
C MET A 496 17.95 7.99 18.78
N CYS A 497 17.99 7.49 17.54
CA CYS A 497 17.16 7.99 16.46
C CYS A 497 16.75 6.87 15.50
N VAL A 498 15.59 7.03 14.88
CA VAL A 498 15.05 6.10 13.87
C VAL A 498 14.43 6.88 12.71
N SER A 499 14.48 6.32 11.50
CA SER A 499 13.99 6.96 10.30
C SER A 499 13.53 5.93 9.27
N PHE A 500 12.26 5.97 8.89
CA PHE A 500 11.74 5.14 7.80
C PHE A 500 12.24 5.63 6.45
N HIS A 501 12.41 4.68 5.53
CA HIS A 501 12.74 4.98 4.16
C HIS A 501 11.53 5.65 3.45
N PRO A 502 11.73 6.79 2.76
CA PRO A 502 10.63 7.62 2.26
C PRO A 502 9.81 6.96 1.15
N LYS A 503 10.34 5.94 0.47
CA LYS A 503 9.65 5.18 -0.60
C LYS A 503 9.38 3.71 -0.28
N ARG A 504 10.07 3.13 0.70
CA ARG A 504 10.05 1.68 0.98
C ARG A 504 9.51 1.48 2.39
N PRO A 505 8.28 0.97 2.55
CA PRO A 505 7.63 0.94 3.86
C PRO A 505 8.28 -0.04 4.84
N SER A 506 9.07 -1.01 4.37
CA SER A 506 9.68 -2.03 5.23
C SER A 506 11.04 -1.61 5.82
N LEU A 507 11.71 -0.62 5.23
CA LEU A 507 13.10 -0.31 5.52
C LEU A 507 13.23 0.82 6.54
N ILE A 508 14.02 0.57 7.58
CA ILE A 508 14.22 1.49 8.71
C ILE A 508 15.72 1.66 8.93
N ALA A 509 16.18 2.89 9.13
CA ALA A 509 17.53 3.17 9.61
C ALA A 509 17.50 3.66 11.05
N GLY A 510 18.46 3.23 11.87
CA GLY A 510 18.62 3.70 13.24
C GLY A 510 20.06 4.04 13.59
N GLY A 511 20.20 5.04 14.46
CA GLY A 511 21.47 5.46 15.03
C GLY A 511 21.52 5.11 16.52
N LEU A 512 22.66 4.55 16.93
CA LEU A 512 22.88 4.09 18.30
C LEU A 512 23.76 5.07 19.09
N TYR A 513 23.73 4.93 20.40
CA TYR A 513 24.52 5.73 21.32
C TYR A 513 26.05 5.50 21.18
N ASN A 514 26.47 4.30 20.79
CA ASN A 514 27.89 3.99 20.61
C ASN A 514 28.48 4.49 19.27
N GLY A 515 27.66 5.06 18.39
CA GLY A 515 28.08 5.51 17.07
C GLY A 515 27.71 4.56 15.92
N ASP A 516 27.24 3.35 16.22
CA ASP A 516 26.86 2.39 15.17
C ASP A 516 25.56 2.81 14.49
N LEU A 517 25.46 2.44 13.22
CA LEU A 517 24.23 2.50 12.44
C LEU A 517 23.75 1.10 12.13
N ILE A 518 22.44 0.91 12.21
CA ILE A 518 21.77 -0.34 11.84
C ILE A 518 20.66 -0.02 10.85
N ILE A 519 20.56 -0.83 9.79
CA ILE A 519 19.44 -0.84 8.86
C ILE A 519 18.63 -2.10 9.12
N TRP A 520 17.33 -1.94 9.34
CA TRP A 520 16.39 -3.04 9.46
C TRP A 520 15.48 -3.12 8.25
N ASP A 521 15.16 -4.34 7.82
CA ASP A 521 14.09 -4.65 6.88
C ASP A 521 13.00 -5.46 7.60
N THR A 522 11.89 -4.79 7.88
CA THR A 522 10.74 -5.38 8.59
C THR A 522 9.99 -6.43 7.77
N SER A 523 10.32 -6.61 6.48
CA SER A 523 9.83 -7.75 5.70
C SER A 523 10.45 -9.08 6.16
N ARG A 524 11.63 -9.03 6.81
CA ARG A 524 12.33 -10.21 7.33
C ARG A 524 11.92 -10.44 8.79
N THR A 525 11.06 -11.41 9.02
CA THR A 525 10.48 -11.67 10.35
C THR A 525 11.43 -12.35 11.33
N GLN A 526 12.40 -13.14 10.85
CA GLN A 526 13.35 -13.87 11.71
C GLN A 526 14.60 -13.06 12.05
N ASP A 527 15.23 -12.45 11.04
CA ASP A 527 16.39 -11.57 11.21
C ASP A 527 16.13 -10.25 10.46
N PRO A 528 15.63 -9.22 11.16
CA PRO A 528 15.34 -7.94 10.54
C PRO A 528 16.61 -7.15 10.19
N VAL A 529 17.78 -7.50 10.73
CA VAL A 529 18.99 -6.70 10.51
C VAL A 529 19.48 -6.92 9.09
N LEU A 530 19.44 -5.86 8.28
CA LEU A 530 19.92 -5.87 6.90
C LEU A 530 21.41 -5.52 6.81
N ALA A 531 21.84 -4.51 7.58
CA ALA A 531 23.22 -4.05 7.59
C ALA A 531 23.57 -3.34 8.90
N GLN A 532 24.83 -3.45 9.33
CA GLN A 532 25.37 -2.73 10.49
C GLN A 532 26.79 -2.26 10.19
N THR A 533 27.14 -1.02 10.57
CA THR A 533 28.49 -0.46 10.34
C THR A 533 29.58 -1.17 11.15
N GLY A 534 29.26 -1.57 12.37
CA GLY A 534 30.21 -2.12 13.34
C GLY A 534 31.36 -1.16 13.69
N MET A 535 32.34 -1.67 14.43
CA MET A 535 33.52 -0.89 14.83
C MET A 535 34.53 -0.79 13.68
N SER A 536 34.43 0.28 12.89
CA SER A 536 35.40 0.63 11.85
C SER A 536 36.03 1.99 12.16
N PRO A 537 37.22 2.32 11.61
CA PRO A 537 37.81 3.65 11.74
C PRO A 537 36.90 4.76 11.17
N ASP A 538 36.05 4.41 10.21
CA ASP A 538 35.11 5.30 9.53
C ASP A 538 33.78 5.48 10.30
N THR A 539 33.45 4.58 11.22
CA THR A 539 32.22 4.64 12.03
C THR A 539 32.29 5.80 13.03
N HIS A 540 31.14 6.35 13.40
CA HIS A 540 31.08 7.31 14.51
C HIS A 540 31.59 6.67 15.80
N ARG A 541 32.13 7.50 16.70
CA ARG A 541 32.65 7.08 18.02
C ARG A 541 31.86 7.66 19.19
N GLU A 542 30.78 8.33 18.86
CA GLU A 542 29.99 9.16 19.75
C GLU A 542 28.50 9.00 19.34
N PRO A 543 27.55 9.35 20.21
CA PRO A 543 26.12 9.15 19.95
C PRO A 543 25.63 9.75 18.64
N VAL A 544 24.87 8.94 17.88
CA VAL A 544 24.21 9.39 16.65
C VAL A 544 22.84 9.95 17.00
N TYR A 545 22.68 11.28 16.91
CA TYR A 545 21.42 11.94 17.28
C TYR A 545 20.40 12.03 16.15
N GLU A 546 20.84 11.99 14.88
CA GLU A 546 19.91 12.04 13.75
C GLU A 546 20.37 11.11 12.62
N VAL A 547 19.40 10.41 12.04
CA VAL A 547 19.55 9.61 10.82
C VAL A 547 18.48 10.01 9.82
N LYS A 548 18.86 10.23 8.55
CA LYS A 548 17.95 10.60 7.45
C LYS A 548 18.32 9.89 6.16
N TRP A 549 17.34 9.71 5.28
CA TRP A 549 17.55 9.18 3.93
C TRP A 549 17.73 10.34 2.94
N VAL A 550 18.80 10.30 2.14
CA VAL A 550 19.16 11.34 1.17
C VAL A 550 19.16 10.75 -0.25
N PRO A 551 18.45 11.35 -1.23
CA PRO A 551 18.41 10.82 -2.58
C PRO A 551 19.74 11.06 -3.31
N VAL A 552 20.23 10.05 -4.05
CA VAL A 552 21.41 10.20 -4.91
C VAL A 552 20.99 10.60 -6.32
N ALA A 553 21.64 11.63 -6.88
CA ALA A 553 21.24 12.32 -8.12
C ALA A 553 21.13 11.43 -9.38
N HIS A 554 21.72 10.23 -9.40
CA HIS A 554 21.90 9.47 -10.65
C HIS A 554 21.29 8.07 -10.70
N ARG A 555 20.68 7.56 -9.63
CA ARG A 555 20.18 6.16 -9.64
C ARG A 555 18.86 5.92 -8.89
N GLY A 556 18.19 6.95 -8.39
CA GLY A 556 16.96 6.78 -7.60
C GLY A 556 17.11 6.05 -6.26
N HIS A 557 18.31 5.54 -5.95
CA HIS A 557 18.67 4.97 -4.66
C HIS A 557 18.86 6.08 -3.61
N LEU A 558 18.41 5.81 -2.40
CA LEU A 558 18.60 6.66 -1.24
C LEU A 558 19.77 6.12 -0.41
N ILE A 559 20.61 7.01 0.07
CA ILE A 559 21.72 6.73 0.99
C ILE A 559 21.38 7.24 2.39
N VAL A 560 22.09 6.73 3.39
CA VAL A 560 21.83 7.03 4.80
C VAL A 560 22.77 8.13 5.28
N LEU A 561 22.20 9.25 5.69
CA LEU A 561 22.90 10.33 6.38
C LEU A 561 22.82 10.12 7.89
N SER A 562 23.94 10.32 8.58
CA SER A 562 24.04 10.20 10.03
C SER A 562 24.79 11.40 10.61
N ALA A 563 24.32 11.92 11.74
CA ALA A 563 24.92 13.04 12.44
C ALA A 563 25.17 12.71 13.91
N CYS A 564 26.36 13.08 14.39
CA CYS A 564 26.89 12.65 15.68
C CYS A 564 27.29 13.84 16.56
N SER A 565 27.22 13.66 17.88
CA SER A 565 27.68 14.65 18.86
C SER A 565 29.15 15.05 18.72
N GLY A 566 29.97 14.25 18.03
CA GLY A 566 31.38 14.55 17.77
C GLY A 566 31.61 15.57 16.65
N GLY A 567 30.55 16.08 16.02
CA GLY A 567 30.63 17.06 14.94
C GLY A 567 30.87 16.48 13.55
N ARG A 568 30.80 15.14 13.42
CA ARG A 568 30.88 14.44 12.14
C ARG A 568 29.48 14.21 11.56
N VAL A 569 29.37 14.39 10.25
CA VAL A 569 28.18 14.08 9.46
C VAL A 569 28.62 13.16 8.32
N LEU A 570 28.09 11.94 8.27
CA LEU A 570 28.58 10.88 7.38
C LEU A 570 27.45 10.35 6.49
N LEU A 571 27.78 10.10 5.22
CA LEU A 571 26.89 9.54 4.20
C LEU A 571 27.29 8.10 3.88
N TRP A 572 26.36 7.18 4.06
CA TRP A 572 26.55 5.74 3.93
C TRP A 572 25.74 5.17 2.78
N SER A 573 26.40 4.45 1.89
CA SER A 573 25.74 3.65 0.86
C SER A 573 25.48 2.25 1.40
N LEU A 574 24.27 1.75 1.16
CA LEU A 574 23.92 0.37 1.43
C LEU A 574 24.30 -0.48 0.21
N ASP A 575 25.21 -1.43 0.41
CA ASP A 575 25.51 -2.46 -0.60
C ASP A 575 24.45 -3.57 -0.48
N GLY A 576 23.67 -3.75 -1.55
CA GLY A 576 22.59 -4.73 -1.59
C GLY A 576 23.08 -6.18 -1.68
N VAL A 577 24.31 -6.41 -2.15
CA VAL A 577 24.86 -7.76 -2.33
C VAL A 577 25.52 -8.24 -1.03
N GLU A 578 26.38 -7.41 -0.44
CA GLU A 578 27.10 -7.77 0.79
C GLU A 578 26.31 -7.48 2.08
N GLY A 579 25.20 -6.74 2.01
CA GLY A 579 24.46 -6.32 3.21
C GLY A 579 25.30 -5.41 4.12
N LYS A 580 26.19 -4.60 3.53
CA LYS A 580 27.17 -3.79 4.26
C LYS A 580 26.98 -2.30 3.99
N LEU A 581 27.21 -1.48 5.02
CA LEU A 581 27.26 -0.03 4.89
C LEU A 581 28.68 0.43 4.55
N THR A 582 28.82 1.12 3.43
CA THR A 582 30.08 1.71 2.97
C THR A 582 30.03 3.22 3.06
N LEU A 583 31.11 3.84 3.57
CA LEU A 583 31.19 5.29 3.67
C LEU A 583 31.40 5.90 2.28
N ASN A 584 30.47 6.74 1.85
CA ASN A 584 30.53 7.41 0.55
C ASN A 584 31.19 8.79 0.67
N SER A 585 30.75 9.60 1.64
CA SER A 585 31.19 10.98 1.83
C SER A 585 31.15 11.33 3.32
N ALA A 586 32.06 12.20 3.75
CA ALA A 586 32.25 12.52 5.16
C ALA A 586 32.49 14.02 5.38
N TYR A 587 31.83 14.57 6.40
CA TYR A 587 31.91 15.98 6.75
C TYR A 587 32.23 16.19 8.23
N ALA A 588 32.96 17.25 8.55
CA ALA A 588 33.28 17.64 9.92
C ALA A 588 33.03 19.13 10.15
N LEU A 589 32.35 19.44 11.25
CA LEU A 589 32.08 20.80 11.69
C LEU A 589 33.20 21.29 12.62
N VAL A 590 34.18 21.98 12.04
CA VAL A 590 35.34 22.50 12.77
C VAL A 590 35.19 24.00 13.01
N SER A 591 35.35 24.42 14.26
CA SER A 591 35.20 25.82 14.70
C SER A 591 36.05 26.84 13.93
N GLN A 592 37.23 26.45 13.42
CA GLN A 592 38.12 27.33 12.65
C GLN A 592 37.61 27.62 11.23
N GLN A 593 36.75 26.76 10.69
CA GLN A 593 36.24 26.83 9.32
C GLN A 593 34.82 27.38 9.24
N LEU A 594 34.26 27.82 10.37
CA LEU A 594 32.97 28.47 10.38
C LEU A 594 33.04 29.85 9.72
N PRO A 595 32.01 30.22 8.93
CA PRO A 595 31.83 31.58 8.45
C PRO A 595 31.83 32.58 9.61
N GLN A 596 32.55 33.70 9.45
CA GLN A 596 32.80 34.66 10.54
C GLN A 596 31.50 35.21 11.15
N THR A 597 31.22 34.84 12.41
CA THR A 597 30.28 35.55 13.27
C THR A 597 31.05 36.28 14.37
N THR A 598 30.68 37.53 14.63
CA THR A 598 31.34 38.42 15.61
C THR A 598 31.26 37.90 17.06
N ALA A 599 30.42 36.90 17.34
CA ALA A 599 30.23 36.30 18.64
C ALA A 599 31.34 35.30 19.04
N PHE A 600 32.07 34.72 18.08
CA PHE A 600 33.00 33.60 18.33
C PHE A 600 34.49 33.96 18.27
N SER A 601 34.87 35.24 18.13
CA SER A 601 36.29 35.63 18.15
C SER A 601 37.01 35.27 19.46
N LYS A 602 36.25 35.03 20.54
CA LYS A 602 36.79 34.60 21.84
C LYS A 602 37.05 33.08 21.96
N LEU A 603 36.37 32.24 21.17
CA LEU A 603 36.56 30.77 21.22
C LEU A 603 37.69 30.28 20.31
N GLN A 604 38.21 31.13 19.41
CA GLN A 604 39.33 30.82 18.51
C GLN A 604 40.70 30.71 19.22
N THR A 605 40.74 30.70 20.56
CA THR A 605 42.01 30.54 21.30
C THR A 605 42.16 29.12 21.84
N LYS A 606 42.99 28.34 21.11
CA LYS A 606 43.55 27.00 21.40
C LYS A 606 42.72 25.78 20.93
N GLY A 607 43.17 25.18 19.83
CA GLY A 607 42.74 23.85 19.35
C GLY A 607 41.55 23.92 18.39
N GLY A 608 41.58 23.09 17.33
CA GLY A 608 40.40 22.88 16.48
C GLY A 608 39.39 22.04 17.25
N ILE A 609 38.46 22.69 17.95
CA ILE A 609 37.37 22.01 18.64
C ILE A 609 36.28 21.71 17.61
N ASN A 610 35.88 20.44 17.53
CA ASN A 610 34.72 20.02 16.74
C ASN A 610 33.44 20.54 17.39
N ILE A 611 32.48 20.94 16.57
CA ILE A 611 31.19 21.46 17.03
C ILE A 611 30.20 20.30 17.03
N GLY A 612 29.76 19.90 18.21
CA GLY A 612 28.85 18.78 18.34
C GLY A 612 27.48 19.02 17.71
N VAL A 613 26.97 18.01 17.00
CA VAL A 613 25.66 18.04 16.36
C VAL A 613 24.62 17.46 17.29
N THR A 614 23.48 18.15 17.41
CA THR A 614 22.33 17.74 18.24
C THR A 614 21.07 17.51 17.43
N SER A 615 20.94 18.14 16.27
CA SER A 615 19.82 17.95 15.36
C SER A 615 20.23 18.25 13.91
N LEU A 616 19.57 17.60 12.95
CA LEU A 616 19.83 17.80 11.53
C LEU A 616 18.51 17.74 10.74
N THR A 617 18.37 18.61 9.74
CA THR A 617 17.22 18.56 8.81
C THR A 617 17.67 18.80 7.37
N LEU A 618 17.05 18.07 6.44
CA LEU A 618 17.26 18.21 5.00
C LEU A 618 16.30 19.25 4.42
N SER A 619 16.74 20.00 3.41
CA SER A 619 15.84 20.89 2.67
C SER A 619 14.96 20.06 1.71
N PRO A 620 13.63 20.18 1.76
CA PRO A 620 12.75 19.50 0.80
C PRO A 620 12.80 20.16 -0.59
N TRP A 621 13.40 21.35 -0.72
CA TRP A 621 13.42 22.16 -1.95
C TRP A 621 14.77 22.12 -2.68
N ASP A 622 15.84 21.78 -1.97
CA ASP A 622 17.20 21.77 -2.50
C ASP A 622 17.95 20.54 -1.93
N PRO A 623 18.20 19.50 -2.74
CA PRO A 623 18.83 18.27 -2.28
C PRO A 623 20.27 18.46 -1.81
N ASP A 624 20.95 19.56 -2.19
CA ASP A 624 22.32 19.84 -1.77
C ASP A 624 22.39 20.53 -0.39
N THR A 625 21.30 21.16 0.07
CA THR A 625 21.29 21.96 1.31
C THR A 625 20.73 21.16 2.50
N PHE A 626 21.44 21.22 3.63
CA PHE A 626 20.96 20.75 4.92
C PHE A 626 21.29 21.73 6.05
N LEU A 627 20.55 21.67 7.16
CA LEU A 627 20.80 22.48 8.35
C LEU A 627 21.26 21.60 9.51
N VAL A 628 22.18 22.15 10.30
CA VAL A 628 22.69 21.50 11.50
C VAL A 628 22.49 22.40 12.71
N GLY A 629 21.93 21.82 13.78
CA GLY A 629 21.81 22.43 15.09
C GLY A 629 22.90 21.88 16.02
N SER A 630 23.64 22.76 16.68
CA SER A 630 24.73 22.37 17.56
C SER A 630 24.38 22.42 19.05
N GLU A 631 25.17 21.70 19.83
CA GLU A 631 25.12 21.76 21.30
C GLU A 631 25.44 23.17 21.85
N GLY A 632 26.29 23.92 21.12
CA GLY A 632 26.65 25.29 21.46
C GLY A 632 25.62 26.36 21.08
N GLY A 633 24.45 25.97 20.59
CA GLY A 633 23.38 26.90 20.20
C GLY A 633 23.56 27.53 18.82
N LEU A 634 24.45 27.00 17.98
CA LEU A 634 24.62 27.44 16.61
C LEU A 634 23.64 26.69 15.71
N VAL A 635 23.08 27.42 14.74
CA VAL A 635 22.49 26.80 13.54
C VAL A 635 23.43 27.11 12.40
N LEU A 636 23.72 26.09 11.60
CA LEU A 636 24.60 26.17 10.45
C LEU A 636 23.84 25.71 9.21
N LYS A 637 23.96 26.48 8.12
CA LYS A 637 23.56 26.03 6.79
C LYS A 637 24.75 25.35 6.14
N CYS A 638 24.51 24.14 5.67
CA CYS A 638 25.50 23.22 5.14
C CYS A 638 25.15 22.76 3.72
N THR A 639 26.16 22.35 2.96
CA THR A 639 26.06 21.80 1.60
C THR A 639 26.73 20.43 1.52
N PHE A 640 26.18 19.52 0.73
CA PHE A 640 26.84 18.25 0.40
C PHE A 640 27.98 18.44 -0.61
N SER A 641 27.89 19.45 -1.47
CA SER A 641 28.86 19.75 -2.52
C SER A 641 30.13 20.47 -2.03
N SER A 642 30.33 20.65 -0.72
CA SER A 642 31.55 21.31 -0.20
C SER A 642 32.79 20.46 -0.45
N GLN A 643 33.80 21.07 -1.08
CA GLN A 643 35.12 20.48 -1.30
C GLN A 643 36.17 21.00 -0.31
N THR A 644 35.80 21.91 0.60
CA THR A 644 36.75 22.49 1.58
C THR A 644 37.20 21.39 2.53
N VAL A 645 38.50 21.08 2.60
CA VAL A 645 39.02 20.02 3.48
C VAL A 645 38.99 20.48 4.94
N ALA A 646 38.32 19.72 5.81
CA ALA A 646 38.26 19.95 7.26
C ALA A 646 39.38 19.23 8.01
N ALA A 647 39.56 17.95 7.72
CA ALA A 647 40.63 17.14 8.29
C ALA A 647 41.12 16.14 7.23
N VAL A 648 42.43 15.92 7.21
CA VAL A 648 43.05 14.87 6.39
C VAL A 648 42.77 13.52 7.06
N PRO A 649 42.42 12.47 6.31
CA PRO A 649 42.14 11.16 6.89
C PRO A 649 43.35 10.65 7.69
N SER A 650 43.08 10.12 8.88
CA SER A 650 44.09 9.43 9.69
C SER A 650 44.34 8.02 9.14
N ASP A 651 45.43 7.35 9.57
CA ASP A 651 45.72 5.97 9.16
C ASP A 651 44.49 5.06 9.38
N GLY A 652 43.91 4.58 8.27
CA GLY A 652 42.75 3.68 8.26
C GLY A 652 41.40 4.32 7.92
N GLU A 653 41.26 5.65 7.89
CA GLU A 653 40.03 6.31 7.40
C GLU A 653 39.98 6.27 5.85
N SER A 654 38.85 5.89 5.27
CA SER A 654 38.71 5.68 3.82
C SER A 654 38.43 6.96 3.02
N VAL A 655 37.82 7.98 3.66
CA VAL A 655 37.34 9.20 2.99
C VAL A 655 37.88 10.46 3.68
N THR A 656 38.14 11.51 2.89
CA THR A 656 38.55 12.83 3.41
C THR A 656 37.37 13.57 4.02
N LEU A 657 37.56 14.19 5.19
CA LEU A 657 36.53 14.98 5.86
C LEU A 657 36.46 16.40 5.26
N HIS A 658 35.29 16.80 4.79
CA HIS A 658 35.04 18.13 4.25
C HIS A 658 34.29 19.04 5.23
N ALA A 659 34.50 20.35 5.15
CA ALA A 659 33.82 21.36 5.97
C ALA A 659 32.52 21.80 5.26
N PRO A 660 31.34 21.42 5.76
CA PRO A 660 30.12 21.61 4.99
C PRO A 660 29.48 22.98 5.22
N ALA A 661 29.86 23.71 6.28
CA ALA A 661 29.20 24.95 6.70
C ALA A 661 29.48 26.11 5.75
N GLN A 662 28.42 26.63 5.11
CA GLN A 662 28.47 27.82 4.23
C GLN A 662 28.06 29.10 4.95
N PHE A 663 27.12 28.98 5.88
CA PHE A 663 26.52 30.13 6.55
C PHE A 663 26.16 29.79 8.00
N SER A 664 26.27 30.78 8.89
CA SER A 664 25.98 30.63 10.32
C SER A 664 24.90 31.63 10.73
N PHE A 665 23.87 31.13 11.40
CA PHE A 665 22.82 31.96 11.97
C PHE A 665 23.28 32.54 13.32
N SER A 666 22.52 33.50 13.83
CA SER A 666 22.80 34.15 15.11
C SER A 666 22.83 33.10 16.24
N PRO A 667 23.93 33.02 17.03
CA PRO A 667 24.06 32.02 18.08
C PRO A 667 23.02 32.22 19.18
N ARG A 668 22.57 31.11 19.75
CA ARG A 668 21.59 31.06 20.83
C ARG A 668 22.20 30.54 22.14
N GLY A 669 21.46 30.70 23.23
CA GLY A 669 21.85 30.19 24.54
C GLY A 669 21.49 28.72 24.68
N GLY A 670 22.48 27.84 24.60
CA GLY A 670 22.32 26.40 24.84
C GLY A 670 21.97 25.57 23.60
N PRO A 671 21.89 24.23 23.75
CA PRO A 671 21.68 23.27 22.66
C PRO A 671 20.45 23.50 21.77
N ILE A 672 20.61 23.15 20.49
CA ILE A 672 19.51 23.15 19.51
C ILE A 672 18.92 21.74 19.38
N HIS A 673 17.87 21.47 20.15
CA HIS A 673 17.26 20.14 20.20
C HIS A 673 16.53 19.74 18.91
N SER A 674 15.95 20.68 18.16
CA SER A 674 15.23 20.33 16.94
C SER A 674 15.15 21.45 15.90
N LEU A 675 15.14 21.04 14.64
CA LEU A 675 15.05 21.86 13.44
C LEU A 675 14.02 21.25 12.49
N HIS A 676 13.29 22.09 11.77
CA HIS A 676 12.40 21.61 10.71
C HIS A 676 12.19 22.67 9.64
N PHE A 677 12.30 22.29 8.37
CA PHE A 677 11.97 23.16 7.24
C PHE A 677 10.45 23.34 7.10
N SER A 678 10.04 24.46 6.51
CA SER A 678 8.67 24.62 6.03
C SER A 678 8.48 23.78 4.76
N PRO A 679 7.48 22.89 4.71
CA PRO A 679 7.14 22.16 3.50
C PRO A 679 6.45 23.05 2.44
N PHE A 680 6.13 24.30 2.79
CA PHE A 680 5.39 25.24 1.93
C PHE A 680 6.23 26.40 1.42
N HIS A 681 7.41 26.66 2.01
CA HIS A 681 8.25 27.77 1.57
C HIS A 681 9.75 27.45 1.69
N ARG A 682 10.47 27.54 0.56
CA ARG A 682 11.89 27.17 0.44
C ARG A 682 12.85 27.85 1.41
N ASN A 683 12.53 29.07 1.83
CA ASN A 683 13.42 29.84 2.68
C ASN A 683 13.12 29.73 4.16
N LEU A 684 12.01 29.12 4.57
CA LEU A 684 11.58 29.15 5.97
C LEU A 684 11.92 27.85 6.70
N PHE A 685 12.40 28.00 7.92
CA PHE A 685 12.56 26.89 8.85
C PHE A 685 12.32 27.36 10.29
N VAL A 686 12.02 26.41 11.17
CA VAL A 686 11.84 26.65 12.59
C VAL A 686 12.92 25.92 13.38
N SER A 687 13.34 26.52 14.48
CA SER A 687 14.32 25.94 15.39
C SER A 687 13.91 26.14 16.84
N VAL A 688 14.13 25.11 17.66
CA VAL A 688 13.85 25.13 19.11
C VAL A 688 15.05 24.62 19.89
N GLY A 689 15.11 24.93 21.18
CA GLY A 689 16.20 24.49 22.04
C GLY A 689 15.96 24.78 23.52
N THR A 690 17.06 24.91 24.23
CA THR A 690 17.10 25.13 25.69
C THR A 690 16.55 26.49 26.14
N ASP A 691 16.42 27.45 25.22
CA ASP A 691 15.93 28.80 25.49
C ASP A 691 14.41 28.91 25.66
N GLY A 692 13.66 27.83 25.43
CA GLY A 692 12.20 27.81 25.59
C GLY A 692 11.44 28.56 24.49
N LEU A 693 12.13 28.98 23.42
CA LEU A 693 11.58 29.76 22.31
C LEU A 693 11.55 28.94 21.01
N ALA A 694 10.50 29.13 20.23
CA ALA A 694 10.41 28.68 18.84
C ALA A 694 10.77 29.84 17.91
N HIS A 695 11.93 29.72 17.26
CA HIS A 695 12.44 30.74 16.36
C HIS A 695 12.18 30.37 14.91
N ILE A 696 11.48 31.25 14.19
CA ILE A 696 11.26 31.14 12.76
C ILE A 696 12.37 31.91 12.07
N HIS A 697 13.03 31.26 11.14
CA HIS A 697 14.17 31.78 10.42
C HIS A 697 13.90 31.80 8.93
N SER A 698 14.50 32.78 8.25
CA SER A 698 14.72 32.72 6.81
C SER A 698 16.16 32.29 6.57
N ILE A 699 16.39 31.32 5.68
CA ILE A 699 17.73 30.88 5.29
C ILE A 699 18.57 31.99 4.65
N LEU A 700 17.93 33.10 4.25
CA LEU A 700 18.56 34.24 3.59
C LEU A 700 19.19 35.24 4.57
N GLN A 701 18.91 35.14 5.88
CA GLN A 701 19.43 36.07 6.87
C GLN A 701 19.88 35.42 8.18
N PRO A 702 20.85 36.01 8.91
CA PRO A 702 21.35 35.40 10.14
C PRO A 702 20.41 35.54 11.33
N ARG A 703 19.51 36.53 11.35
CA ARG A 703 18.61 36.78 12.47
C ARG A 703 17.28 36.05 12.27
N PRO A 704 16.63 35.56 13.35
CA PRO A 704 15.28 35.02 13.25
C PRO A 704 14.29 36.11 12.84
N LEU A 705 13.28 35.72 12.05
CA LEU A 705 12.12 36.54 11.69
C LEU A 705 11.22 36.78 12.89
N LEU A 706 10.93 35.71 13.62
CA LEU A 706 10.02 35.70 14.75
C LEU A 706 10.54 34.77 15.84
N ALA A 707 10.36 35.15 17.10
CA ALA A 707 10.65 34.32 18.27
C ALA A 707 9.38 34.20 19.11
N LEU A 708 8.83 32.99 19.20
CA LEU A 708 7.61 32.66 19.92
C LEU A 708 7.95 32.01 21.25
N ARG A 709 7.39 32.51 22.35
CA ARG A 709 7.61 31.91 23.68
C ARG A 709 6.71 30.69 23.86
N VAL A 710 7.33 29.52 23.99
CA VAL A 710 6.64 28.23 24.14
C VAL A 710 6.49 27.87 25.61
N SER A 711 7.62 27.83 26.32
CA SER A 711 7.66 27.47 27.74
C SER A 711 8.80 28.19 28.44
N ASP A 712 8.77 28.16 29.77
CA ASP A 712 9.89 28.57 30.62
C ASP A 712 10.89 27.43 30.87
N SER A 713 10.57 26.24 30.33
CA SER A 713 11.40 25.04 30.35
C SER A 713 11.94 24.72 28.95
N TYR A 714 12.76 23.67 28.86
CA TYR A 714 13.35 23.19 27.61
C TYR A 714 12.30 22.75 26.60
N VAL A 715 12.64 22.90 25.32
CA VAL A 715 11.81 22.47 24.20
C VAL A 715 12.62 21.49 23.37
N PHE A 716 12.10 20.27 23.19
CA PHE A 716 12.87 19.16 22.63
C PHE A 716 12.59 18.90 21.16
N GLY A 717 11.37 19.18 20.69
CA GLY A 717 10.96 18.85 19.32
C GLY A 717 10.08 19.91 18.68
N VAL A 718 10.25 20.09 17.37
CA VAL A 718 9.37 20.90 16.54
C VAL A 718 9.09 20.23 15.21
N ARG A 719 7.85 20.32 14.72
CA ARG A 719 7.45 19.90 13.37
C ARG A 719 6.46 20.87 12.77
N TRP A 720 6.68 21.24 11.52
CA TRP A 720 5.68 21.94 10.73
C TRP A 720 4.53 21.01 10.40
N SER A 721 3.32 21.57 10.31
CA SER A 721 2.19 20.84 9.74
C SER A 721 2.52 20.48 8.29
N PRO A 722 2.24 19.25 7.84
CA PRO A 722 2.39 18.86 6.45
C PRO A 722 1.27 19.41 5.55
N VAL A 723 0.19 19.95 6.14
CA VAL A 723 -1.02 20.37 5.42
C VAL A 723 -1.37 21.85 5.56
N ARG A 724 -1.14 22.47 6.72
CA ARG A 724 -1.41 23.91 6.93
C ARG A 724 -0.13 24.76 6.91
N PRO A 725 0.03 25.71 5.97
CA PRO A 725 1.21 26.56 5.84
C PRO A 725 1.52 27.52 6.98
N LEU A 726 0.63 27.73 7.95
CA LEU A 726 0.91 28.65 9.06
C LEU A 726 1.04 27.93 10.40
N VAL A 727 0.95 26.60 10.41
CA VAL A 727 0.85 25.81 11.63
C VAL A 727 2.09 24.97 11.88
N PHE A 728 2.57 24.97 13.11
CA PHE A 728 3.58 24.02 13.58
C PHE A 728 3.30 23.60 15.03
N ALA A 729 3.75 22.41 15.38
CA ALA A 729 3.62 21.83 16.71
C ALA A 729 4.98 21.73 17.40
N VAL A 730 4.96 21.89 18.72
CA VAL A 730 6.16 21.92 19.58
C VAL A 730 5.92 21.07 20.82
N VAL A 731 6.92 20.29 21.23
CA VAL A 731 6.89 19.52 22.49
C VAL A 731 7.80 20.13 23.54
N THR A 732 7.27 20.24 24.74
CA THR A 732 7.95 20.88 25.87
C THR A 732 8.49 19.86 26.86
N GLY A 733 9.47 20.28 27.67
CA GLY A 733 10.01 19.48 28.77
C GLY A 733 9.06 19.27 29.95
N GLN A 734 7.82 19.77 29.86
CA GLN A 734 6.73 19.50 30.81
C GLN A 734 5.75 18.45 30.26
N GLY A 735 6.01 17.87 29.09
CA GLY A 735 5.15 16.88 28.44
C GLY A 735 3.98 17.47 27.64
N LEU A 736 3.88 18.81 27.57
CA LEU A 736 2.83 19.48 26.80
C LEU A 736 3.21 19.59 25.33
N VAL A 737 2.22 19.39 24.45
CA VAL A 737 2.31 19.70 23.02
C VAL A 737 1.60 21.03 22.80
N GLN A 738 2.29 22.01 22.25
CA GLN A 738 1.71 23.31 21.90
C GLN A 738 1.67 23.48 20.39
N VAL A 739 0.51 23.88 19.86
CA VAL A 739 0.30 24.14 18.45
C VAL A 739 0.19 25.64 18.23
N PHE A 740 1.01 26.18 17.34
CA PHE A 740 1.04 27.60 16.99
C PHE A 740 0.48 27.78 15.58
N ASP A 741 -0.34 28.82 15.41
CA ASP A 741 -0.84 29.28 14.10
C ASP A 741 -0.36 30.71 13.88
N LEU A 742 0.47 30.91 12.86
CA LEU A 742 1.05 32.20 12.50
C LEU A 742 0.04 33.15 11.82
N GLY A 743 -1.11 32.63 11.38
CA GLY A 743 -2.21 33.44 10.84
C GLY A 743 -2.97 34.19 11.94
N HIS A 744 -2.89 33.73 13.19
CA HIS A 744 -3.49 34.42 14.31
C HIS A 744 -2.60 35.57 14.79
N LYS A 745 -3.21 36.73 15.09
CA LYS A 745 -2.49 37.90 15.63
C LYS A 745 -1.85 37.66 17.00
N SER A 746 -2.21 36.56 17.66
CA SER A 746 -1.72 36.20 18.98
C SER A 746 -0.46 35.35 18.86
N LEU A 747 0.60 35.72 19.57
CA LEU A 747 1.82 34.92 19.69
C LEU A 747 1.71 33.76 20.69
N ARG A 748 0.50 33.49 21.20
CA ARG A 748 0.22 32.38 22.12
C ARG A 748 -0.17 31.12 21.34
N PRO A 749 0.08 29.92 21.88
CA PRO A 749 -0.37 28.69 21.24
C PRO A 749 -1.89 28.69 21.09
N VAL A 750 -2.38 28.21 19.94
CA VAL A 750 -3.81 28.06 19.64
C VAL A 750 -4.38 26.86 20.38
N ALA A 751 -3.61 25.78 20.45
CA ALA A 751 -3.98 24.58 21.21
C ALA A 751 -2.81 24.15 22.11
N THR A 752 -3.14 23.64 23.29
CA THR A 752 -2.18 22.99 24.20
C THR A 752 -2.77 21.64 24.59
N ILE A 753 -2.05 20.57 24.27
CA ILE A 753 -2.45 19.19 24.49
C ILE A 753 -1.61 18.64 25.63
N ASP A 754 -2.26 18.17 26.69
CA ASP A 754 -1.63 17.48 27.80
C ASP A 754 -1.59 15.97 27.51
N GLN A 755 -0.38 15.41 27.50
CA GLN A 755 -0.15 13.99 27.26
C GLN A 755 -0.48 13.11 28.46
N LYS A 756 -0.86 13.68 29.61
CA LYS A 756 -1.16 12.96 30.86
C LYS A 756 0.02 12.12 31.38
N THR A 757 1.24 12.50 31.03
CA THR A 757 2.50 11.84 31.43
C THR A 757 2.96 12.22 32.84
N GLY A 758 2.09 12.86 33.65
CA GLY A 758 2.45 13.33 34.99
C GLY A 758 3.50 14.44 35.01
N GLY A 759 3.62 15.20 33.91
CA GLY A 759 4.59 16.30 33.78
C GLY A 759 5.99 15.86 33.33
N GLN A 760 6.17 14.60 32.94
CA GLN A 760 7.41 14.10 32.35
C GLN A 760 7.64 14.70 30.95
N PRO A 761 8.90 14.94 30.55
CA PRO A 761 9.21 15.57 29.26
C PRO A 761 8.79 14.71 28.08
N ALA A 762 8.45 15.38 26.98
CA ALA A 762 8.28 14.75 25.68
C ALA A 762 9.45 15.13 24.77
N TYR A 763 10.09 14.14 24.17
CA TYR A 763 11.36 14.31 23.47
C TYR A 763 11.20 14.49 21.97
N CYS A 764 10.24 13.80 21.36
CA CYS A 764 10.06 13.77 19.91
C CYS A 764 8.59 13.91 19.52
N LEU A 765 8.36 14.48 18.33
CA LEU A 765 7.05 14.47 17.66
C LEU A 765 7.24 14.28 16.15
N GLU A 766 6.26 13.66 15.51
CA GLU A 766 6.24 13.52 14.05
C GLU A 766 4.80 13.43 13.51
N PHE A 767 4.55 14.11 12.39
CA PHE A 767 3.29 14.02 11.65
C PHE A 767 3.34 12.84 10.67
N SER A 768 2.26 12.09 10.61
CA SER A 768 2.08 11.06 9.58
C SER A 768 1.64 11.69 8.25
N PRO A 769 1.89 11.02 7.12
CA PRO A 769 1.28 11.36 5.83
C PRO A 769 -0.25 11.43 5.87
N GLN A 770 -0.88 10.73 6.82
CA GLN A 770 -2.32 10.72 7.07
C GLN A 770 -2.77 11.77 8.10
N GLN A 771 -1.91 12.75 8.44
CA GLN A 771 -2.20 13.87 9.34
C GLN A 771 -2.41 13.50 10.81
N LEU A 772 -1.94 12.32 11.25
CA LEU A 772 -1.88 11.96 12.67
C LEU A 772 -0.62 12.53 13.30
N LEU A 773 -0.69 12.94 14.56
CA LEU A 773 0.45 13.45 15.31
C LEU A 773 0.92 12.41 16.33
N ALA A 774 2.12 11.87 16.16
CA ALA A 774 2.76 11.01 17.14
C ALA A 774 3.65 11.84 18.07
N VAL A 775 3.62 11.54 19.37
CA VAL A 775 4.47 12.18 20.37
C VAL A 775 5.06 11.16 21.33
N GLY A 776 6.38 11.13 21.42
CA GLY A 776 7.13 10.22 22.29
C GLY A 776 7.55 10.89 23.60
N SER A 777 7.29 10.20 24.72
CA SER A 777 7.50 10.72 26.06
C SER A 777 8.54 9.94 26.87
N ALA A 778 9.05 10.58 27.93
CA ALA A 778 10.04 9.99 28.83
C ALA A 778 9.51 8.83 29.69
N ASP A 779 8.19 8.67 29.80
CA ASP A 779 7.58 7.54 30.51
C ASP A 779 7.52 6.24 29.70
N GLY A 780 8.11 6.25 28.49
CA GLY A 780 8.12 5.10 27.58
C GLY A 780 6.78 4.90 26.88
N THR A 781 5.99 5.96 26.69
CA THR A 781 4.74 5.92 25.92
C THR A 781 4.80 6.81 24.68
N VAL A 782 4.08 6.40 23.64
CA VAL A 782 3.88 7.18 22.41
C VAL A 782 2.39 7.44 22.24
N ASN A 783 1.99 8.70 22.31
CA ASN A 783 0.60 9.10 22.13
C ASN A 783 0.35 9.50 20.67
N ILE A 784 -0.67 8.91 20.05
CA ILE A 784 -1.12 9.20 18.70
C ILE A 784 -2.38 10.07 18.78
N TRP A 785 -2.29 11.27 18.23
CA TRP A 785 -3.33 12.28 18.28
C TRP A 785 -3.93 12.52 16.90
N GLN A 786 -5.26 12.57 16.86
CA GLN A 786 -6.01 13.16 15.77
C GLN A 786 -6.31 14.62 16.13
N LEU A 787 -5.81 15.54 15.30
CA LEU A 787 -6.04 16.97 15.48
C LEU A 787 -7.43 17.37 14.94
N SER A 788 -7.95 18.49 15.42
CA SER A 788 -9.22 19.05 14.94
C SER A 788 -9.09 19.61 13.52
N ALA A 789 -10.22 19.70 12.82
CA ALA A 789 -10.29 20.27 11.47
C ALA A 789 -9.66 21.66 11.37
N GLU A 790 -9.84 22.50 12.41
CA GLU A 790 -9.22 23.83 12.50
C GLU A 790 -7.70 23.82 12.40
N LEU A 791 -7.04 22.73 12.81
CA LEU A 791 -5.58 22.60 12.81
C LEU A 791 -5.05 21.86 11.57
N THR A 792 -5.92 21.23 10.79
CA THR A 792 -5.55 20.38 9.65
C THR A 792 -6.04 20.92 8.30
N GLU A 793 -7.11 21.70 8.25
CA GLU A 793 -7.67 22.25 7.01
C GLU A 793 -6.99 23.56 6.61
N GLN A 794 -6.41 23.58 5.41
CA GLN A 794 -5.73 24.76 4.88
C GLN A 794 -6.72 25.85 4.45
N GLY A 795 -6.55 27.06 4.99
CA GLY A 795 -7.24 28.25 4.52
C GLY A 795 -6.70 28.77 3.17
N PRO A 796 -7.54 29.38 2.33
CA PRO A 796 -7.18 29.76 0.95
C PRO A 796 -6.11 30.86 0.85
N ARG A 797 -5.90 31.65 1.90
CA ARG A 797 -4.92 32.76 1.92
C ARG A 797 -3.66 32.45 2.71
N GLU A 798 -3.55 31.27 3.31
CA GLU A 798 -2.44 30.95 4.22
C GLU A 798 -1.08 30.96 3.52
N THR A 799 -1.00 30.41 2.31
CA THR A 799 0.25 30.42 1.52
C THR A 799 0.71 31.84 1.22
N ALA A 800 -0.21 32.74 0.85
CA ALA A 800 0.11 34.14 0.56
C ALA A 800 0.58 34.89 1.83
N ILE A 801 -0.03 34.59 2.99
CA ILE A 801 0.41 35.16 4.28
C ILE A 801 1.80 34.63 4.65
N LEU A 802 2.06 33.34 4.42
CA LEU A 802 3.38 32.74 4.66
C LEU A 802 4.45 33.38 3.77
N GLU A 803 4.14 33.62 2.49
CA GLU A 803 5.03 34.33 1.57
C GLU A 803 5.28 35.76 2.04
N GLN A 804 4.24 36.47 2.50
CA GLN A 804 4.40 37.80 3.07
C GLN A 804 5.35 37.77 4.29
N LEU A 805 5.15 36.83 5.22
CA LEU A 805 6.04 36.64 6.38
C LEU A 805 7.49 36.35 5.97
N ALA A 806 7.68 35.56 4.91
CA ALA A 806 9.00 35.28 4.37
C ALA A 806 9.66 36.51 3.71
N ASN A 807 8.84 37.39 3.12
CA ASN A 807 9.26 38.55 2.34
C ASN A 807 9.35 39.86 3.14
N GLU A 808 8.82 39.92 4.38
CA GLU A 808 8.95 41.08 5.30
C GLU A 808 10.41 41.48 5.59
N VAL A 809 11.38 40.72 5.07
CA VAL A 809 12.83 40.94 5.19
C VAL A 809 13.50 41.39 3.90
N ALA A 810 12.78 41.47 2.78
CA ALA A 810 13.34 42.00 1.53
C ALA A 810 13.38 43.55 1.46
N GLU A 811 12.84 44.26 2.46
CA GLU A 811 12.87 45.74 2.56
C GLU A 811 13.83 46.28 3.62
#